data_AF-A0A9P6BNK4-F1
#
_entry.id   AF-A0A9P6BNK4-F1
#
_cell.length_a   1.000
_cell.length_b   1.000
_cell.length_c   1.000
_cell.angle_alpha   90.00
_cell.angle_beta   90.00
_cell.angle_gamma   90.00
#
_symmetry.space_group_name_H-M   'P 1'
#
loop_
_entity.id
_entity.type
_entity.pdbx_description
1 polymer ?
#
loop_
_entity_poly.entity_id
_entity_poly.type
_entity_poly.pdbx_seq_one_letter_code
_entity_poly.pdbx_strand_id
1 'polypeptide(L)'
;MLTLATIRRVLPAYRVACAAVSMRYLTSHPSTPPKYDDQIYITRTRELLQETRPSLPRFAVQGEKIKPILSPSEFYSEMKDQIRKAQRSITLAALYLGHNETDLVTSLSEALRTRPGLKLNLLLDSLRGTRDSGKGSSASLLYPLVKAYPNQVRISMYHTPDLSGVLKRVMPPRFNEGIGLMHMKVYAFDDTLIMSGANMSHDYFTDRQDRYITFQNRDVAEYYSDLVSTVSSFSYSLNDKDNNFSLDMTHGVPDPVKDSKRFKKHAARTMKSFLEKWSKVQQSPKDPSHDTMLYPLIQMGPFGIRQEELVTLSMLDHLLHTNDHEEPAKLYITSGYFNFEKRYSQAIINSRLADVCLIAASPEANGFFNSAGISKFIPPAYTLIEKKFFDDANAAGNAERIKIEEYLRKGWTYHAKGLWVYPPKSDLPILTTIGSPNFGYRSIVRDLEAQLFLVTSNLGLRKCLHEELMSLRQYAYPVTEETFKSPDRQVPIWIRIMAQHAGSSLAVPSDNSKYVTVFNDPVNFNAKHPLHNSWTLWFDNPGKKSNANNWEQSLKELITFDTVEDFWGVYNNVMKACDLAINSNYHLFKQGIKPMWEDSANKHGGKWSIQLPRHKTMSEIDNIWLYTMLACIGEAFEHENEVCGAVVSVRKAFFRIALWTRSSDSYETAISIGRTLKRSANIDGTLEFQSHHDSSKTGGKAWTV
;
A
#
# COMPACT_ATOMS: atom_id res chain seq x y z
N MET A 1 -27.76 24.85 -18.56
CA MET A 1 -26.73 25.70 -19.21
C MET A 1 -26.54 26.94 -18.36
N LEU A 2 -25.39 27.04 -17.68
CA LEU A 2 -24.93 28.23 -16.97
C LEU A 2 -23.47 28.43 -17.40
N THR A 3 -23.15 29.63 -17.88
CA THR A 3 -21.97 29.96 -18.68
C THR A 3 -20.68 30.10 -17.85
N LEU A 4 -19.54 29.91 -18.55
CA LEU A 4 -18.13 29.95 -18.11
C LEU A 4 -17.68 31.18 -17.29
N ALA A 5 -18.55 32.18 -17.07
CA ALA A 5 -18.22 33.38 -16.30
C ALA A 5 -18.30 33.19 -14.78
N THR A 6 -19.11 32.25 -14.27
CA THR A 6 -19.27 32.04 -12.81
C THR A 6 -18.14 31.20 -12.21
N ILE A 7 -17.47 30.36 -13.01
CA ILE A 7 -16.39 29.46 -12.56
C ILE A 7 -15.05 30.20 -12.36
N ARG A 8 -14.86 31.39 -12.98
CA ARG A 8 -13.64 32.21 -12.80
C ARG A 8 -13.52 32.93 -11.45
N ARG A 9 -14.51 32.83 -10.55
CA ARG A 9 -14.49 33.53 -9.25
C ARG A 9 -14.05 32.69 -8.04
N VAL A 10 -13.85 31.37 -8.15
CA VAL A 10 -13.57 30.51 -6.97
C VAL A 10 -12.11 30.03 -6.87
N LEU A 11 -11.34 30.04 -7.96
CA LEU A 11 -9.93 29.62 -7.97
C LEU A 11 -8.90 30.63 -7.42
N PRO A 12 -9.14 31.95 -7.35
CA PRO A 12 -8.21 32.87 -6.67
C PRO A 12 -8.27 32.77 -5.13
N ALA A 13 -9.33 32.22 -4.55
CA ALA A 13 -9.51 32.19 -3.09
C ALA A 13 -8.54 31.23 -2.37
N TYR A 14 -8.07 30.17 -3.04
CA TYR A 14 -7.20 29.15 -2.42
C TYR A 14 -5.72 29.56 -2.41
N ARG A 15 -5.25 30.27 -3.45
CA ARG A 15 -3.87 30.81 -3.49
C ARG A 15 -3.70 32.05 -2.62
N VAL A 16 -4.75 32.85 -2.45
CA VAL A 16 -4.74 34.00 -1.54
C VAL A 16 -4.82 33.57 -0.08
N ALA A 17 -5.50 32.46 0.26
CA ALA A 17 -5.54 31.97 1.65
C ALA A 17 -4.16 31.47 2.15
N CYS A 18 -3.42 30.67 1.36
CA CYS A 18 -2.09 30.21 1.75
C CYS A 18 -1.03 31.33 1.68
N ALA A 19 -1.13 32.27 0.74
CA ALA A 19 -0.18 33.40 0.66
C ALA A 19 -0.48 34.52 1.68
N ALA A 20 -1.75 34.74 2.06
CA ALA A 20 -2.11 35.77 3.06
C ALA A 20 -1.73 35.36 4.49
N VAL A 21 -1.61 34.06 4.78
CA VAL A 21 -1.09 33.56 6.06
C VAL A 21 0.42 33.83 6.16
N SER A 22 1.19 33.69 5.07
CA SER A 22 2.62 34.03 5.06
C SER A 22 2.92 35.53 4.99
N MET A 23 2.05 36.36 4.39
CA MET A 23 2.35 37.80 4.19
C MET A 23 1.88 38.75 5.31
N ARG A 24 0.99 38.33 6.23
CA ARG A 24 0.51 39.21 7.32
C ARG A 24 1.43 39.31 8.53
N TYR A 25 2.53 38.56 8.59
CA TYR A 25 3.36 38.48 9.80
C TYR A 25 4.76 39.11 9.70
N LEU A 26 5.04 39.89 8.65
CA LEU A 26 6.27 40.68 8.56
C LEU A 26 6.20 42.06 9.24
N THR A 27 5.10 42.42 9.92
CA THR A 27 4.94 43.75 10.53
C THR A 27 4.26 43.76 11.91
N SER A 28 4.81 43.01 12.87
CA SER A 28 4.71 43.38 14.29
C SER A 28 5.71 42.57 15.11
N HIS A 29 6.88 43.15 15.39
CA HIS A 29 7.80 42.62 16.39
C HIS A 29 7.39 43.14 17.78
N PRO A 30 7.08 42.27 18.76
CA PRO A 30 7.37 42.58 20.15
C PRO A 30 8.87 42.37 20.36
N SER A 31 9.56 43.43 20.74
CA SER A 31 10.97 43.46 21.08
C SER A 31 11.26 42.72 22.39
N THR A 32 11.32 41.39 22.35
CA THR A 32 12.01 40.50 23.32
C THR A 32 11.90 39.05 22.82
N PRO A 33 13.00 38.28 22.68
CA PRO A 33 12.90 36.85 22.35
C PRO A 33 12.37 36.07 23.57
N PRO A 34 11.37 35.19 23.43
CA PRO A 34 10.93 34.38 24.54
C PRO A 34 11.99 33.32 24.87
N LYS A 35 12.27 33.17 26.18
CA LYS A 35 12.99 32.02 26.72
C LYS A 35 12.21 30.74 26.37
N TYR A 36 12.93 29.73 25.90
CA TYR A 36 12.40 28.42 25.46
C TYR A 36 11.38 27.84 26.46
N ASP A 37 10.17 27.56 25.97
CA ASP A 37 9.10 26.93 26.73
C ASP A 37 8.37 25.94 25.80
N ASP A 38 8.44 24.64 26.12
CA ASP A 38 7.70 23.58 25.43
C ASP A 38 6.21 23.96 25.26
N GLN A 39 5.65 24.74 26.21
CA GLN A 39 4.28 25.21 26.18
C GLN A 39 3.96 26.12 24.98
N ILE A 40 4.91 26.93 24.52
CA ILE A 40 4.74 27.75 23.31
C ILE A 40 4.64 26.83 22.09
N TYR A 41 5.54 25.85 21.98
CA TYR A 41 5.56 24.92 20.85
C TYR A 41 4.31 24.04 20.80
N ILE A 42 3.84 23.60 21.98
CA ILE A 42 2.57 22.88 22.14
C ILE A 42 1.39 23.75 21.70
N THR A 43 1.35 25.00 22.15
CA THR A 43 0.26 25.93 21.81
C THR A 43 0.24 26.19 20.31
N ARG A 44 1.40 26.46 19.70
CA ARG A 44 1.52 26.68 18.25
C ARG A 44 1.13 25.45 17.43
N THR A 45 1.52 24.26 17.88
CA THR A 45 1.11 22.99 17.25
C THR A 45 -0.41 22.81 17.29
N ARG A 46 -1.05 23.16 18.42
CA ARG A 46 -2.52 23.11 18.55
C ARG A 46 -3.21 24.13 17.66
N GLU A 47 -2.66 25.34 17.54
CA GLU A 47 -3.17 26.39 16.64
C GLU A 47 -3.06 25.97 15.18
N LEU A 48 -1.91 25.44 14.75
CA LEU A 48 -1.71 24.95 13.39
C LEU A 48 -2.77 23.91 13.01
N LEU A 49 -3.00 22.91 13.86
CA LEU A 49 -3.99 21.88 13.60
C LEU A 49 -5.41 22.48 13.43
N GLN A 50 -5.72 23.54 14.18
CA GLN A 50 -6.98 24.26 14.07
C GLN A 50 -7.06 25.10 12.79
N GLU A 51 -5.98 25.77 12.41
CA GLU A 51 -5.89 26.59 11.20
C GLU A 51 -5.97 25.74 9.93
N THR A 52 -5.20 24.64 9.87
CA THR A 52 -5.16 23.74 8.71
C THR A 52 -6.50 23.03 8.53
N ARG A 53 -7.16 22.64 9.63
CA ARG A 53 -8.41 21.85 9.57
C ARG A 53 -9.38 22.20 10.72
N PRO A 54 -10.11 23.32 10.61
CA PRO A 54 -11.02 23.78 11.67
C PRO A 54 -12.21 22.84 11.92
N SER A 55 -12.53 21.96 10.96
CA SER A 55 -13.63 21.00 11.05
C SER A 55 -13.27 19.67 11.68
N LEU A 56 -12.02 19.48 12.15
CA LEU A 56 -11.65 18.22 12.81
C LEU A 56 -12.25 18.14 14.20
N PRO A 57 -12.82 16.98 14.59
CA PRO A 57 -13.22 16.77 15.96
C PRO A 57 -12.00 16.87 16.88
N ARG A 58 -12.18 17.50 18.04
CA ARG A 58 -11.14 17.61 19.06
C ARG A 58 -11.71 17.33 20.45
N PHE A 59 -10.93 16.60 21.23
CA PHE A 59 -11.27 16.17 22.58
C PHE A 59 -10.18 16.61 23.54
N ALA A 60 -10.58 17.31 24.60
CA ALA A 60 -9.68 17.70 25.67
C ALA A 60 -9.71 16.61 26.74
N VAL A 61 -8.56 16.08 27.14
CA VAL A 61 -8.45 14.93 28.06
C VAL A 61 -7.30 15.14 29.05
N GLN A 62 -7.35 14.41 30.15
CA GLN A 62 -6.26 14.33 31.14
C GLN A 62 -5.19 13.35 30.63
N GLY A 63 -3.94 13.78 30.58
CA GLY A 63 -2.83 12.95 30.12
C GLY A 63 -2.65 11.66 30.94
N GLU A 64 -2.98 11.69 32.24
CA GLU A 64 -2.91 10.53 33.16
C GLU A 64 -3.88 9.40 32.78
N LYS A 65 -4.86 9.68 31.93
CA LYS A 65 -5.84 8.69 31.44
C LYS A 65 -5.41 8.02 30.13
N ILE A 66 -4.18 8.27 29.69
CA ILE A 66 -3.60 7.70 28.48
C ILE A 66 -2.36 6.89 28.87
N LYS A 67 -2.26 5.65 28.38
CA LYS A 67 -1.16 4.76 28.72
C LYS A 67 -0.69 3.94 27.51
N PRO A 68 0.56 4.13 27.05
CA PRO A 68 1.21 3.21 26.12
C PRO A 68 1.39 1.81 26.74
N ILE A 69 1.23 0.77 25.93
CA ILE A 69 1.54 -0.62 26.30
C ILE A 69 2.78 -1.04 25.51
N LEU A 70 3.75 -1.67 26.18
CA LEU A 70 5.08 -1.85 25.61
C LEU A 70 5.26 -3.19 24.87
N SER A 71 4.46 -4.20 25.21
CA SER A 71 4.60 -5.55 24.64
C SER A 71 3.30 -6.14 24.05
N PRO A 72 3.42 -7.02 23.04
CA PRO A 72 2.28 -7.76 22.46
C PRO A 72 1.45 -8.56 23.49
N SER A 73 2.13 -9.19 24.46
CA SER A 73 1.48 -10.01 25.48
C SER A 73 0.68 -9.17 26.48
N GLU A 74 1.20 -8.01 26.88
CA GLU A 74 0.46 -7.04 27.68
C GLU A 74 -0.75 -6.49 26.92
N PHE A 75 -0.60 -6.20 25.62
CA PHE A 75 -1.73 -5.79 24.78
C PHE A 75 -2.85 -6.84 24.77
N TYR A 76 -2.50 -8.11 24.58
CA TYR A 76 -3.49 -9.19 24.59
C TYR A 76 -4.14 -9.37 25.98
N SER A 77 -3.34 -9.23 27.05
CA SER A 77 -3.84 -9.27 28.43
C SER A 77 -4.82 -8.14 28.70
N GLU A 78 -4.47 -6.91 28.33
CA GLU A 78 -5.31 -5.72 28.48
C GLU A 78 -6.60 -5.85 27.68
N MET A 79 -6.54 -6.33 26.42
CA MET A 79 -7.73 -6.57 25.61
C MET A 79 -8.70 -7.54 26.30
N LYS A 80 -8.20 -8.67 26.82
CA LYS A 80 -9.04 -9.63 27.55
C LYS A 80 -9.59 -9.05 28.85
N ASP A 81 -8.81 -8.24 29.55
CA ASP A 81 -9.25 -7.58 30.78
C ASP A 81 -10.37 -6.57 30.50
N GLN A 82 -10.25 -5.75 29.46
CA GLN A 82 -11.30 -4.82 29.04
C GLN A 82 -12.57 -5.56 28.58
N ILE A 83 -12.45 -6.69 27.87
CA ILE A 83 -13.61 -7.56 27.54
C ILE A 83 -14.32 -8.03 28.82
N ARG A 84 -13.56 -8.47 29.83
CA ARG A 84 -14.15 -8.93 31.10
C ARG A 84 -14.79 -7.79 31.90
N LYS A 85 -14.29 -6.56 31.78
CA LYS A 85 -14.80 -5.40 32.51
C LYS A 85 -16.01 -4.75 31.84
N ALA A 86 -16.13 -4.82 30.52
CA ALA A 86 -17.18 -4.17 29.75
C ALA A 86 -18.59 -4.54 30.23
N GLN A 87 -19.45 -3.54 30.37
CA GLN A 87 -20.82 -3.66 30.86
C GLN A 87 -21.87 -3.30 29.82
N ARG A 88 -21.57 -2.38 28.90
CA ARG A 88 -22.54 -1.83 27.94
C ARG A 88 -22.21 -2.21 26.51
N SER A 89 -20.97 -2.01 26.07
CA SER A 89 -20.58 -2.22 24.68
C SER A 89 -19.12 -2.62 24.50
N ILE A 90 -18.90 -3.53 23.55
CA ILE A 90 -17.60 -3.89 22.99
C ILE A 90 -17.66 -3.60 21.48
N THR A 91 -16.77 -2.75 20.99
CA THR A 91 -16.62 -2.47 19.56
C THR A 91 -15.21 -2.82 19.11
N LEU A 92 -15.08 -3.71 18.13
CA LEU A 92 -13.78 -4.16 17.62
C LEU A 92 -13.72 -3.96 16.11
N ALA A 93 -12.62 -3.41 15.59
CA ALA A 93 -12.30 -3.41 14.18
C ALA A 93 -10.85 -3.82 13.98
N ALA A 94 -10.61 -4.74 13.05
CA ALA A 94 -9.27 -5.19 12.65
C ALA A 94 -9.32 -5.77 11.24
N LEU A 95 -8.16 -5.95 10.58
CA LEU A 95 -8.15 -6.55 9.26
C LEU A 95 -8.73 -7.98 9.27
N TYR A 96 -8.36 -8.76 10.28
CA TYR A 96 -8.88 -10.11 10.51
C TYR A 96 -8.73 -10.50 11.98
N LEU A 97 -9.43 -11.58 12.36
CA LEU A 97 -9.20 -12.34 13.58
C LEU A 97 -8.62 -13.71 13.23
N GLY A 98 -7.48 -14.09 13.82
CA GLY A 98 -6.79 -15.34 13.52
C GLY A 98 -7.73 -16.54 13.75
N HIS A 99 -7.73 -17.49 12.80
CA HIS A 99 -8.62 -18.67 12.84
C HIS A 99 -8.41 -19.58 14.07
N ASN A 100 -7.30 -19.41 14.79
CA ASN A 100 -6.93 -20.13 15.99
C ASN A 100 -7.09 -19.31 17.28
N GLU A 101 -7.63 -18.09 17.23
CA GLU A 101 -7.82 -17.22 18.41
C GLU A 101 -9.06 -17.61 19.24
N THR A 102 -9.15 -18.88 19.62
CA THR A 102 -10.28 -19.44 20.37
C THR A 102 -10.42 -18.84 21.77
N ASP A 103 -9.31 -18.48 22.41
CA ASP A 103 -9.30 -17.94 23.77
C ASP A 103 -9.94 -16.55 23.83
N LEU A 104 -9.68 -15.72 22.83
CA LEU A 104 -10.28 -14.40 22.69
C LEU A 104 -11.79 -14.52 22.47
N VAL A 105 -12.21 -15.43 21.58
CA VAL A 105 -13.63 -15.70 21.30
C VAL A 105 -14.35 -16.28 22.51
N THR A 106 -13.68 -17.13 23.28
CA THR A 106 -14.20 -17.68 24.55
C THR A 106 -14.41 -16.56 25.57
N SER A 107 -13.45 -15.63 25.68
CA SER A 107 -13.57 -14.46 26.56
C SER A 107 -14.76 -13.57 26.18
N LEU A 108 -14.99 -13.34 24.88
CA LEU A 108 -16.16 -12.62 24.38
C LEU A 108 -17.46 -13.35 24.70
N SER A 109 -17.51 -14.66 24.45
CA SER A 109 -18.67 -15.52 24.74
C SER A 109 -19.05 -15.46 26.22
N GLU A 110 -18.06 -15.55 27.12
CA GLU A 110 -18.28 -15.46 28.56
C GLU A 110 -18.81 -14.09 28.99
N ALA A 111 -18.28 -13.00 28.44
CA ALA A 111 -18.77 -11.65 28.71
C ALA A 111 -20.24 -11.47 28.27
N LEU A 112 -20.59 -11.94 27.07
CA LEU A 112 -21.96 -11.90 26.52
C LEU A 112 -22.94 -12.79 27.31
N ARG A 113 -22.49 -13.95 27.77
CA ARG A 113 -23.29 -14.88 28.58
C ARG A 113 -23.63 -14.26 29.94
N THR A 114 -22.68 -13.58 30.57
CA THR A 114 -22.81 -13.05 31.93
C THR A 114 -23.53 -11.69 31.97
N ARG A 115 -23.64 -10.99 30.83
CA ARG A 115 -24.21 -9.63 30.76
C ARG A 115 -25.21 -9.52 29.60
N PRO A 116 -26.49 -9.86 29.79
CA PRO A 116 -27.50 -9.86 28.72
C PRO A 116 -27.70 -8.50 28.00
N GLY A 117 -27.31 -7.39 28.65
CA GLY A 117 -27.37 -6.04 28.09
C GLY A 117 -26.15 -5.64 27.24
N LEU A 118 -25.05 -6.41 27.31
CA LEU A 118 -23.81 -6.11 26.62
C LEU A 118 -24.01 -6.24 25.10
N LYS A 119 -23.51 -5.27 24.32
CA LYS A 119 -23.52 -5.34 22.85
C LYS A 119 -22.11 -5.53 22.30
N LEU A 120 -21.96 -6.45 21.36
CA LEU A 120 -20.73 -6.65 20.60
C LEU A 120 -20.94 -6.19 19.16
N ASN A 121 -20.15 -5.22 18.69
CA ASN A 121 -20.06 -4.81 17.30
C ASN A 121 -18.66 -5.08 16.76
N LEU A 122 -18.53 -6.01 15.82
CA LEU A 122 -17.24 -6.43 15.29
C LEU A 122 -17.18 -6.19 13.77
N LEU A 123 -16.21 -5.40 13.30
CA LEU A 123 -15.99 -5.10 11.89
C LEU A 123 -14.66 -5.71 11.40
N LEU A 124 -14.72 -6.58 10.40
CA LEU A 124 -13.54 -7.13 9.71
C LEU A 124 -13.51 -6.75 8.24
N ASP A 125 -12.38 -6.97 7.59
CA ASP A 125 -12.34 -7.02 6.13
C ASP A 125 -12.92 -8.37 5.65
N SER A 126 -13.75 -8.35 4.62
CA SER A 126 -14.42 -9.54 4.09
C SER A 126 -13.45 -10.49 3.39
N LEU A 127 -12.51 -9.97 2.59
CA LEU A 127 -11.57 -10.81 1.85
C LEU A 127 -10.63 -11.55 2.80
N ARG A 128 -10.25 -10.88 3.89
CA ARG A 128 -9.38 -11.45 4.93
C ARG A 128 -10.15 -12.29 5.93
N GLY A 129 -11.35 -11.85 6.31
CA GLY A 129 -12.20 -12.50 7.31
C GLY A 129 -12.83 -13.81 6.84
N THR A 130 -13.04 -13.99 5.52
CA THR A 130 -13.58 -15.25 4.95
C THR A 130 -12.53 -16.13 4.30
N ARG A 131 -11.24 -15.79 4.41
CA ARG A 131 -10.18 -16.59 3.80
C ARG A 131 -10.02 -17.90 4.56
N ASP A 132 -10.44 -19.00 3.95
CA ASP A 132 -10.27 -20.33 4.52
C ASP A 132 -8.82 -20.81 4.33
N SER A 133 -8.16 -21.12 5.45
CA SER A 133 -6.81 -21.69 5.47
C SER A 133 -6.79 -23.22 5.37
N GLY A 134 -7.95 -23.86 5.19
CA GLY A 134 -8.15 -25.30 5.40
C GLY A 134 -8.34 -25.66 6.87
N LYS A 135 -8.26 -24.67 7.77
CA LYS A 135 -8.49 -24.79 9.22
C LYS A 135 -9.60 -23.83 9.70
N GLY A 136 -10.37 -23.26 8.78
CA GLY A 136 -11.37 -22.24 9.04
C GLY A 136 -10.91 -20.81 8.74
N SER A 137 -11.78 -19.87 9.07
CA SER A 137 -11.63 -18.42 8.82
C SER A 137 -12.11 -17.62 10.04
N SER A 138 -11.91 -16.30 10.03
CA SER A 138 -12.49 -15.43 11.07
C SER A 138 -14.02 -15.58 11.12
N ALA A 139 -14.66 -15.67 9.95
CA ALA A 139 -16.11 -15.84 9.82
C ALA A 139 -16.60 -17.11 10.53
N SER A 140 -15.98 -18.25 10.24
CA SER A 140 -16.38 -19.53 10.84
C SER A 140 -16.11 -19.59 12.34
N LEU A 141 -15.03 -18.96 12.81
CA LEU A 141 -14.70 -18.90 14.24
C LEU A 141 -15.65 -17.98 15.03
N LEU A 142 -16.13 -16.91 14.41
CA LEU A 142 -17.03 -15.94 15.04
C LEU A 142 -18.52 -16.28 14.93
N TYR A 143 -18.91 -17.06 13.91
CA TYR A 143 -20.29 -17.49 13.66
C TYR A 143 -21.02 -18.06 14.90
N PRO A 144 -20.39 -18.90 15.76
CA PRO A 144 -21.04 -19.39 16.98
C PRO A 144 -21.56 -18.29 17.90
N LEU A 145 -20.89 -17.12 17.96
CA LEU A 145 -21.35 -15.98 18.78
C LEU A 145 -22.64 -15.36 18.21
N VAL A 146 -22.73 -15.24 16.87
CA VAL A 146 -23.93 -14.72 16.19
C VAL A 146 -25.12 -15.64 16.46
N LYS A 147 -24.90 -16.96 16.37
CA LYS A 147 -25.94 -17.96 16.61
C LYS A 147 -26.39 -18.00 18.08
N ALA A 148 -25.45 -17.93 19.02
CA ALA A 148 -25.76 -18.01 20.45
C ALA A 148 -26.37 -16.71 21.02
N TYR A 149 -25.99 -15.55 20.47
CA TYR A 149 -26.36 -14.24 21.02
C TYR A 149 -26.88 -13.27 19.96
N PRO A 150 -27.93 -13.62 19.18
CA PRO A 150 -28.38 -12.85 18.01
C PRO A 150 -28.82 -11.41 18.35
N ASN A 151 -29.27 -11.16 19.58
CA ASN A 151 -29.69 -9.83 20.03
C ASN A 151 -28.54 -8.99 20.62
N GLN A 152 -27.37 -9.59 20.89
CA GLN A 152 -26.22 -8.91 21.48
C GLN A 152 -25.09 -8.69 20.46
N VAL A 153 -24.97 -9.57 19.46
CA VAL A 153 -23.81 -9.64 18.58
C VAL A 153 -24.16 -9.16 17.17
N ARG A 154 -23.37 -8.22 16.66
CA ARG A 154 -23.34 -7.82 15.25
C ARG A 154 -21.93 -7.98 14.72
N ILE A 155 -21.79 -8.76 13.65
CA ILE A 155 -20.51 -8.95 12.96
C ILE A 155 -20.67 -8.47 11.52
N SER A 156 -19.83 -7.54 11.12
CA SER A 156 -19.85 -6.91 9.81
C SER A 156 -18.52 -7.14 9.08
N MET A 157 -18.60 -7.31 7.76
CA MET A 157 -17.46 -7.59 6.89
C MET A 157 -17.45 -6.62 5.72
N TYR A 158 -16.54 -5.66 5.76
CA TYR A 158 -16.39 -4.67 4.70
C TYR A 158 -15.76 -5.30 3.45
N HIS A 159 -16.27 -4.96 2.27
CA HIS A 159 -15.65 -5.37 1.01
C HIS A 159 -15.31 -4.14 0.19
N THR A 160 -14.09 -4.10 -0.35
CA THR A 160 -13.68 -3.01 -1.22
C THR A 160 -14.57 -2.94 -2.48
N PRO A 161 -15.10 -1.76 -2.85
CA PRO A 161 -15.86 -1.60 -4.08
C PRO A 161 -14.98 -1.67 -5.33
N ASP A 162 -13.67 -1.56 -5.17
CA ASP A 162 -12.71 -1.58 -6.29
C ASP A 162 -12.43 -2.99 -6.81
N LEU A 163 -12.92 -4.02 -6.10
CA LEU A 163 -12.91 -5.41 -6.56
C LEU A 163 -14.33 -5.85 -6.96
N SER A 164 -14.76 -5.46 -8.17
CA SER A 164 -16.13 -5.68 -8.67
C SER A 164 -16.18 -6.19 -10.11
N GLY A 165 -17.35 -6.67 -10.54
CA GLY A 165 -17.61 -7.04 -11.94
C GLY A 165 -16.66 -8.10 -12.51
N VAL A 166 -16.13 -7.84 -13.71
CA VAL A 166 -15.19 -8.74 -14.41
C VAL A 166 -13.93 -8.95 -13.58
N LEU A 167 -13.40 -7.88 -12.96
CA LEU A 167 -12.16 -7.92 -12.18
C LEU A 167 -12.21 -8.96 -11.05
N LYS A 168 -13.34 -9.08 -10.32
CA LYS A 168 -13.50 -10.13 -9.29
C LYS A 168 -13.59 -11.56 -9.88
N ARG A 169 -14.14 -11.71 -11.09
CA ARG A 169 -14.29 -13.03 -11.74
C ARG A 169 -12.95 -13.57 -12.27
N VAL A 170 -12.01 -12.68 -12.58
CA VAL A 170 -10.73 -13.04 -13.21
C VAL A 170 -9.54 -12.97 -12.24
N MET A 171 -9.65 -12.22 -11.13
CA MET A 171 -8.57 -12.08 -10.15
C MET A 171 -8.46 -13.32 -9.24
N PRO A 172 -7.28 -13.95 -9.13
CA PRO A 172 -7.08 -15.06 -8.21
C PRO A 172 -7.24 -14.58 -6.75
N PRO A 173 -7.88 -15.38 -5.86
CA PRO A 173 -8.19 -14.97 -4.48
C PRO A 173 -7.00 -14.42 -3.67
N ARG A 174 -5.77 -14.82 -4.00
CA ARG A 174 -4.54 -14.39 -3.33
C ARG A 174 -4.13 -12.93 -3.62
N PHE A 175 -4.68 -12.29 -4.65
CA PHE A 175 -4.33 -10.91 -5.06
C PHE A 175 -5.44 -9.88 -4.79
N ASN A 176 -6.63 -10.34 -4.43
CA ASN A 176 -7.79 -9.53 -4.08
C ASN A 176 -7.46 -8.44 -3.04
N GLU A 177 -6.49 -8.75 -2.17
CA GLU A 177 -6.06 -7.91 -1.06
C GLU A 177 -5.28 -6.67 -1.49
N GLY A 178 -4.69 -6.63 -2.68
CA GLY A 178 -3.89 -5.49 -3.17
C GLY A 178 -4.72 -4.30 -3.66
N ILE A 179 -6.04 -4.48 -3.82
CA ILE A 179 -6.96 -3.52 -4.43
C ILE A 179 -7.50 -2.50 -3.41
N GLY A 180 -7.60 -2.90 -2.14
CA GLY A 180 -8.03 -2.05 -1.02
C GLY A 180 -8.71 -2.88 0.06
N LEU A 181 -8.55 -2.51 1.33
CA LEU A 181 -9.05 -3.26 2.49
C LEU A 181 -9.63 -2.34 3.57
N MET A 182 -10.45 -2.91 4.45
CA MET A 182 -10.71 -2.30 5.75
C MET A 182 -9.49 -2.50 6.64
N HIS A 183 -8.75 -1.43 6.91
CA HIS A 183 -7.46 -1.49 7.57
C HIS A 183 -7.44 -0.80 8.94
N MET A 184 -8.58 -0.33 9.45
CA MET A 184 -8.72 0.25 10.79
C MET A 184 -8.50 -0.80 11.90
N LYS A 185 -7.80 -0.40 12.96
CA LYS A 185 -7.57 -1.19 14.19
C LYS A 185 -8.06 -0.37 15.38
N VAL A 186 -9.25 -0.72 15.85
CA VAL A 186 -9.99 0.04 16.87
C VAL A 186 -10.57 -0.95 17.86
N TYR A 187 -10.29 -0.78 19.14
CA TYR A 187 -10.80 -1.67 20.18
C TYR A 187 -11.40 -0.84 21.32
N ALA A 188 -12.71 -0.65 21.33
CA ALA A 188 -13.42 0.12 22.33
C ALA A 188 -14.25 -0.76 23.27
N PHE A 189 -14.18 -0.45 24.56
CA PHE A 189 -14.83 -1.17 25.65
C PHE A 189 -15.44 -0.15 26.59
N ASP A 190 -16.76 0.04 26.52
CA ASP A 190 -17.47 1.13 27.19
C ASP A 190 -16.83 2.52 26.97
N ASP A 191 -16.09 3.02 27.97
CA ASP A 191 -15.44 4.34 27.98
C ASP A 191 -13.92 4.25 27.75
N THR A 192 -13.42 3.07 27.39
CA THR A 192 -12.01 2.80 27.13
C THR A 192 -11.80 2.52 25.64
N LEU A 193 -10.80 3.16 25.05
CA LEU A 193 -10.33 2.86 23.69
C LEU A 193 -8.90 2.35 23.74
N ILE A 194 -8.61 1.29 22.99
CA ILE A 194 -7.25 0.89 22.63
C ILE A 194 -7.07 1.14 21.14
N MET A 195 -6.14 2.03 20.79
CA MET A 195 -5.70 2.25 19.41
C MET A 195 -4.38 1.51 19.17
N SER A 196 -4.26 0.87 18.01
CA SER A 196 -3.08 0.09 17.65
C SER A 196 -2.94 -0.03 16.13
N GLY A 197 -1.80 -0.52 15.65
CA GLY A 197 -1.64 -1.04 14.29
C GLY A 197 -1.85 -2.56 14.17
N ALA A 198 -2.04 -3.26 15.29
CA ALA A 198 -2.05 -4.71 15.41
C ALA A 198 -3.38 -5.36 15.05
N ASN A 199 -3.35 -6.53 14.41
CA ASN A 199 -4.55 -7.36 14.20
C ASN A 199 -4.80 -8.28 15.40
N MET A 200 -5.97 -8.94 15.42
CA MET A 200 -6.30 -9.92 16.43
C MET A 200 -5.77 -11.31 16.02
N SER A 201 -4.46 -11.54 16.11
CA SER A 201 -3.87 -12.86 15.82
C SER A 201 -2.63 -13.14 16.65
N HIS A 202 -2.28 -14.43 16.74
CA HIS A 202 -1.23 -14.96 17.59
C HIS A 202 0.08 -14.18 17.52
N ASP A 203 0.57 -13.90 16.30
CA ASP A 203 1.79 -13.13 16.08
C ASP A 203 1.74 -11.75 16.77
N TYR A 204 0.63 -11.03 16.63
CA TYR A 204 0.40 -9.74 17.31
C TYR A 204 0.16 -9.83 18.82
N PHE A 205 0.02 -11.04 19.35
CA PHE A 205 -0.10 -11.29 20.79
C PHE A 205 1.20 -11.83 21.40
N THR A 206 2.19 -12.18 20.57
CA THR A 206 3.43 -12.83 21.02
C THR A 206 4.68 -12.08 20.60
N ASP A 207 4.99 -12.06 19.31
CA ASP A 207 6.33 -11.83 18.76
C ASP A 207 6.35 -10.91 17.52
N ARG A 208 5.24 -10.19 17.30
CA ARG A 208 5.16 -9.09 16.34
C ARG A 208 5.07 -7.76 17.06
N GLN A 209 6.16 -7.00 17.03
CA GLN A 209 6.20 -5.67 17.63
C GLN A 209 5.30 -4.71 16.85
N ASP A 210 4.33 -4.11 17.53
CA ASP A 210 3.48 -3.02 17.05
C ASP A 210 3.35 -1.99 18.18
N ARG A 211 2.47 -1.00 18.03
CA ARG A 211 2.17 0.01 19.05
C ARG A 211 0.77 -0.14 19.58
N TYR A 212 0.57 0.21 20.84
CA TYR A 212 -0.71 0.10 21.52
C TYR A 212 -0.83 1.20 22.56
N ILE A 213 -1.91 1.97 22.52
CA ILE A 213 -2.17 3.01 23.51
C ILE A 213 -3.61 2.89 23.99
N THR A 214 -3.80 2.83 25.30
CA THR A 214 -5.11 2.90 25.95
C THR A 214 -5.48 4.34 26.26
N PHE A 215 -6.76 4.65 26.09
CA PHE A 215 -7.38 5.94 26.34
C PHE A 215 -8.63 5.72 27.18
N GLN A 216 -8.60 6.11 28.45
CA GLN A 216 -9.79 6.11 29.29
C GLN A 216 -10.56 7.42 29.06
N ASN A 217 -11.34 7.48 27.99
CA ASN A 217 -12.17 8.62 27.65
C ASN A 217 -13.41 8.20 26.85
N ARG A 218 -14.59 8.50 27.40
CA ARG A 218 -15.89 8.17 26.80
C ARG A 218 -16.06 8.77 25.40
N ASP A 219 -15.80 10.06 25.24
CA ASP A 219 -16.13 10.77 24.00
C ASP A 219 -15.30 10.25 22.80
N VAL A 220 -14.03 9.93 23.04
CA VAL A 220 -13.15 9.34 22.01
C VAL A 220 -13.52 7.88 21.75
N ALA A 221 -13.84 7.09 22.78
CA ALA A 221 -14.36 5.73 22.59
C ALA A 221 -15.68 5.72 21.80
N GLU A 222 -16.55 6.70 22.02
CA GLU A 222 -17.81 6.89 21.29
C GLU A 222 -17.57 7.31 19.84
N TYR A 223 -16.62 8.22 19.56
CA TYR A 223 -16.22 8.59 18.20
C TYR A 223 -15.84 7.36 17.36
N TYR A 224 -14.94 6.54 17.89
CA TYR A 224 -14.44 5.38 17.17
C TYR A 224 -15.48 4.25 17.12
N SER A 225 -16.31 4.09 18.15
CA SER A 225 -17.43 3.14 18.11
C SER A 225 -18.48 3.53 17.05
N ASP A 226 -18.76 4.81 16.90
CA ASP A 226 -19.65 5.34 15.87
C ASP A 226 -19.03 5.24 14.47
N LEU A 227 -17.71 5.44 14.34
CA LEU A 227 -16.98 5.22 13.08
C LEU A 227 -17.12 3.77 12.62
N VAL A 228 -16.84 2.81 13.51
CA VAL A 228 -16.97 1.38 13.21
C VAL A 228 -18.41 1.05 12.87
N SER A 229 -19.38 1.54 13.64
CA SER A 229 -20.81 1.34 13.37
C SER A 229 -21.25 1.93 12.01
N THR A 230 -20.71 3.09 11.65
CA THR A 230 -20.96 3.76 10.38
C THR A 230 -20.45 2.91 9.22
N VAL A 231 -19.21 2.40 9.29
CA VAL A 231 -18.66 1.50 8.25
C VAL A 231 -19.41 0.16 8.20
N SER A 232 -19.80 -0.38 9.37
CA SER A 232 -20.64 -1.58 9.47
C SER A 232 -22.02 -1.40 8.83
N SER A 233 -22.55 -0.17 8.76
CA SER A 233 -23.87 0.11 8.16
C SER A 233 -23.92 -0.12 6.65
N PHE A 234 -22.79 -0.05 5.97
CA PHE A 234 -22.66 -0.35 4.54
C PHE A 234 -21.74 -1.55 4.26
N SER A 235 -21.57 -2.43 5.23
CA SER A 235 -20.79 -3.67 5.09
C SER A 235 -21.72 -4.89 5.04
N TYR A 236 -21.20 -6.04 4.61
CA TYR A 236 -21.94 -7.30 4.73
C TYR A 236 -22.15 -7.64 6.21
N SER A 237 -23.31 -8.18 6.57
CA SER A 237 -23.58 -8.75 7.90
C SER A 237 -23.35 -10.25 7.88
N LEU A 238 -22.68 -10.79 8.89
CA LEU A 238 -22.58 -12.24 9.10
C LEU A 238 -23.84 -12.73 9.80
N ASN A 239 -24.60 -13.60 9.11
CA ASN A 239 -25.89 -14.11 9.57
C ASN A 239 -25.90 -15.64 9.60
N ASP A 240 -26.76 -16.21 10.45
CA ASP A 240 -27.07 -17.65 10.44
C ASP A 240 -27.97 -18.00 9.26
N LYS A 241 -27.59 -19.02 8.49
CA LYS A 241 -28.36 -19.57 7.38
C LYS A 241 -28.04 -21.06 7.21
N ASP A 242 -29.05 -21.90 7.36
CA ASP A 242 -28.96 -23.35 7.14
C ASP A 242 -27.84 -24.03 7.97
N ASN A 243 -27.73 -23.65 9.26
CA ASN A 243 -26.65 -24.07 10.17
C ASN A 243 -25.23 -23.67 9.75
N ASN A 244 -25.08 -22.78 8.77
CA ASN A 244 -23.81 -22.19 8.37
C ASN A 244 -23.90 -20.65 8.40
N PHE A 245 -22.79 -19.96 8.21
CA PHE A 245 -22.81 -18.52 8.06
C PHE A 245 -23.07 -18.09 6.62
N SER A 246 -23.70 -16.92 6.47
CA SER A 246 -23.85 -16.21 5.21
C SER A 246 -23.46 -14.75 5.38
N LEU A 247 -23.09 -14.10 4.29
CA LEU A 247 -22.77 -12.67 4.25
C LEU A 247 -23.79 -11.94 3.39
N ASP A 248 -24.65 -11.15 4.03
CA ASP A 248 -25.73 -10.44 3.35
C ASP A 248 -25.61 -8.92 3.54
N MET A 249 -25.92 -8.17 2.48
CA MET A 249 -26.07 -6.73 2.60
C MET A 249 -27.38 -6.38 3.29
N THR A 250 -27.37 -5.33 4.12
CA THR A 250 -28.60 -4.74 4.64
C THR A 250 -29.50 -4.27 3.51
N HIS A 251 -30.82 -4.50 3.64
CA HIS A 251 -31.80 -4.11 2.63
C HIS A 251 -31.69 -2.62 2.29
N GLY A 252 -31.65 -2.30 0.98
CA GLY A 252 -31.53 -0.93 0.47
C GLY A 252 -30.10 -0.40 0.38
N VAL A 253 -29.10 -1.10 0.93
CA VAL A 253 -27.69 -0.77 0.72
C VAL A 253 -27.21 -1.42 -0.58
N PRO A 254 -26.58 -0.65 -1.50
CA PRO A 254 -26.00 -1.23 -2.72
C PRO A 254 -24.92 -2.26 -2.39
N ASP A 255 -24.75 -3.28 -3.23
CA ASP A 255 -23.71 -4.28 -3.01
C ASP A 255 -22.37 -3.81 -3.62
N PRO A 256 -21.24 -3.85 -2.88
CA PRO A 256 -19.94 -3.34 -3.36
C PRO A 256 -19.38 -4.09 -4.57
N VAL A 257 -19.77 -5.35 -4.76
CA VAL A 257 -19.30 -6.23 -5.83
C VAL A 257 -20.21 -6.14 -7.06
N LYS A 258 -21.53 -6.04 -6.84
CA LYS A 258 -22.55 -6.03 -7.91
C LYS A 258 -22.82 -4.61 -8.45
N ASP A 259 -22.72 -3.58 -7.62
CA ASP A 259 -22.99 -2.18 -7.98
C ASP A 259 -22.01 -1.22 -7.26
N SER A 260 -20.73 -1.35 -7.60
CA SER A 260 -19.62 -0.57 -7.03
C SER A 260 -19.84 0.95 -7.12
N LYS A 261 -20.38 1.46 -8.23
CA LYS A 261 -20.61 2.89 -8.42
C LYS A 261 -21.64 3.43 -7.42
N ARG A 262 -22.80 2.76 -7.29
CA ARG A 262 -23.84 3.18 -6.35
C ARG A 262 -23.38 2.95 -4.90
N PHE A 263 -22.62 1.89 -4.64
CA PHE A 263 -22.01 1.63 -3.34
C PHE A 263 -21.11 2.78 -2.92
N LYS A 264 -20.12 3.17 -3.74
CA LYS A 264 -19.21 4.29 -3.42
C LYS A 264 -19.96 5.57 -3.13
N LYS A 265 -20.99 5.89 -3.92
CA LYS A 265 -21.84 7.06 -3.70
C LYS A 265 -22.63 6.96 -2.39
N HIS A 266 -23.13 5.78 -2.03
CA HIS A 266 -23.82 5.55 -0.76
C HIS A 266 -22.84 5.70 0.42
N ALA A 267 -21.73 4.96 0.41
CA ALA A 267 -20.71 4.99 1.47
C ALA A 267 -20.13 6.40 1.67
N ALA A 268 -19.80 7.12 0.60
CA ALA A 268 -19.30 8.49 0.69
C ALA A 268 -20.32 9.45 1.33
N ARG A 269 -21.62 9.30 1.03
CA ARG A 269 -22.67 10.09 1.70
C ARG A 269 -22.80 9.72 3.18
N THR A 270 -22.80 8.44 3.50
CA THR A 270 -22.89 7.96 4.89
C THR A 270 -21.70 8.47 5.72
N MET A 271 -20.48 8.36 5.19
CA MET A 271 -19.27 8.89 5.83
C MET A 271 -19.27 10.42 5.91
N LYS A 272 -19.84 11.12 4.93
CA LYS A 272 -20.01 12.57 5.00
C LYS A 272 -20.91 12.97 6.17
N SER A 273 -22.04 12.28 6.38
CA SER A 273 -22.91 12.52 7.53
C SER A 273 -22.19 12.27 8.87
N PHE A 274 -21.37 11.23 8.94
CA PHE A 274 -20.51 10.96 10.11
C PHE A 274 -19.53 12.12 10.37
N LEU A 275 -18.83 12.58 9.33
CA LEU A 275 -17.90 13.70 9.42
C LEU A 275 -18.60 14.99 9.84
N GLU A 276 -19.79 15.28 9.29
CA GLU A 276 -20.59 16.45 9.65
C GLU A 276 -21.07 16.39 11.11
N LYS A 277 -21.50 15.22 11.60
CA LYS A 277 -21.88 15.01 13.00
C LYS A 277 -20.71 15.35 13.93
N TRP A 278 -19.54 14.76 13.69
CA TRP A 278 -18.40 14.89 14.59
C TRP A 278 -17.62 16.20 14.43
N SER A 279 -17.70 16.86 13.28
CA SER A 279 -17.11 18.19 13.09
C SER A 279 -17.62 19.24 14.08
N LYS A 280 -18.81 19.02 14.66
CA LYS A 280 -19.42 19.88 15.67
C LYS A 280 -18.77 19.73 17.05
N VAL A 281 -18.01 18.66 17.28
CA VAL A 281 -17.33 18.40 18.55
C VAL A 281 -16.00 19.14 18.57
N GLN A 282 -16.04 20.37 19.10
CA GLN A 282 -14.91 21.29 19.18
C GLN A 282 -14.55 21.55 20.65
N GLN A 283 -14.20 20.50 21.40
CA GLN A 283 -13.89 20.67 22.82
C GLN A 283 -12.62 21.51 22.99
N SER A 284 -12.67 22.44 23.94
CA SER A 284 -11.51 23.17 24.43
C SER A 284 -11.20 22.70 25.85
N PRO A 285 -9.95 22.79 26.32
CA PRO A 285 -9.62 22.55 27.73
C PRO A 285 -10.52 23.39 28.62
N LYS A 286 -11.40 22.74 29.39
CA LYS A 286 -12.35 23.44 30.30
C LYS A 286 -11.76 23.70 31.68
N ASP A 287 -10.72 22.95 32.04
CA ASP A 287 -10.03 22.98 33.33
C ASP A 287 -8.54 22.68 33.08
N PRO A 288 -7.60 23.32 33.81
CA PRO A 288 -6.17 23.03 33.77
C PRO A 288 -5.78 21.55 33.74
N SER A 289 -6.57 20.62 34.30
CA SER A 289 -6.29 19.18 34.22
C SER A 289 -6.38 18.60 32.80
N HIS A 290 -7.08 19.26 31.88
CA HIS A 290 -7.18 18.84 30.47
C HIS A 290 -5.98 19.35 29.67
N ASP A 291 -4.83 18.78 29.97
CA ASP A 291 -3.52 19.14 29.41
C ASP A 291 -3.19 18.43 28.09
N THR A 292 -4.09 17.57 27.60
CA THR A 292 -3.90 16.77 26.39
C THR A 292 -5.05 16.96 25.42
N MET A 293 -4.73 17.13 24.13
CA MET A 293 -5.69 17.27 23.04
C MET A 293 -5.58 16.10 22.08
N LEU A 294 -6.72 15.50 21.74
CA LEU A 294 -6.84 14.39 20.82
C LEU A 294 -7.61 14.81 19.56
N TYR A 295 -7.10 14.42 18.39
CA TYR A 295 -7.66 14.73 17.07
C TYR A 295 -7.80 13.43 16.25
N PRO A 296 -8.98 12.79 16.24
CA PRO A 296 -9.22 11.62 15.41
C PRO A 296 -9.21 11.98 13.92
N LEU A 297 -8.50 11.20 13.12
CA LEU A 297 -8.36 11.36 11.68
C LEU A 297 -8.77 10.08 10.95
N ILE A 298 -9.40 10.24 9.79
CA ILE A 298 -9.70 9.13 8.89
C ILE A 298 -9.10 9.35 7.50
N GLN A 299 -8.60 8.27 6.90
CA GLN A 299 -8.19 8.23 5.50
C GLN A 299 -9.01 7.16 4.79
N MET A 300 -9.81 7.57 3.82
CA MET A 300 -10.66 6.65 3.06
C MET A 300 -10.67 7.09 1.60
N GLY A 301 -9.59 6.77 0.91
CA GLY A 301 -9.39 7.15 -0.48
C GLY A 301 -10.50 6.73 -1.44
N PRO A 302 -11.07 5.51 -1.33
CA PRO A 302 -12.20 5.09 -2.14
C PRO A 302 -13.45 5.99 -2.00
N PHE A 303 -13.56 6.76 -0.92
CA PHE A 303 -14.66 7.67 -0.63
C PHE A 303 -14.27 9.15 -0.69
N GLY A 304 -13.05 9.46 -1.16
CA GLY A 304 -12.56 10.83 -1.29
C GLY A 304 -12.19 11.52 0.03
N ILE A 305 -11.99 10.76 1.11
CA ILE A 305 -11.64 11.31 2.42
C ILE A 305 -10.13 11.25 2.61
N ARG A 306 -9.53 12.42 2.89
CA ARG A 306 -8.09 12.67 2.88
C ARG A 306 -7.58 13.36 4.15
N GLN A 307 -8.23 13.15 5.32
CA GLN A 307 -7.93 13.96 6.51
C GLN A 307 -6.52 13.68 7.03
N GLU A 308 -6.15 12.40 7.17
CA GLU A 308 -4.85 11.98 7.67
C GLU A 308 -3.72 12.56 6.83
N GLU A 309 -3.76 12.30 5.54
CA GLU A 309 -2.73 12.72 4.59
C GLU A 309 -2.46 14.22 4.63
N LEU A 310 -3.53 15.01 4.64
CA LEU A 310 -3.44 16.45 4.55
C LEU A 310 -3.00 17.08 5.88
N VAL A 311 -3.35 16.46 7.02
CA VAL A 311 -2.87 16.89 8.34
C VAL A 311 -1.40 16.53 8.53
N THR A 312 -1.00 15.29 8.20
CA THR A 312 0.39 14.84 8.29
C THR A 312 1.29 15.69 7.40
N LEU A 313 0.92 15.94 6.14
CA LEU A 313 1.71 16.81 5.25
C LEU A 313 1.79 18.25 5.75
N SER A 314 0.70 18.82 6.27
CA SER A 314 0.73 20.19 6.82
C SER A 314 1.57 20.29 8.09
N MET A 315 1.56 19.25 8.93
CA MET A 315 2.41 19.18 10.11
C MET A 315 3.88 19.09 9.70
N LEU A 316 4.22 18.20 8.76
CA LEU A 316 5.58 18.14 8.20
C LEU A 316 5.96 19.50 7.62
N ASP A 317 5.12 20.12 6.79
CA ASP A 317 5.44 21.44 6.23
C ASP A 317 5.73 22.49 7.32
N HIS A 318 4.94 22.54 8.39
CA HIS A 318 5.17 23.48 9.49
C HIS A 318 6.45 23.19 10.28
N LEU A 319 6.65 21.95 10.72
CA LEU A 319 7.83 21.52 11.47
C LEU A 319 9.13 21.79 10.70
N LEU A 320 9.06 21.79 9.38
CA LEU A 320 10.23 21.82 8.50
C LEU A 320 10.51 23.21 7.90
N HIS A 321 9.64 24.21 8.12
CA HIS A 321 9.77 25.55 7.53
C HIS A 321 9.60 26.75 8.49
N THR A 322 9.20 26.56 9.76
CA THR A 322 9.21 27.66 10.75
C THR A 322 10.56 27.74 11.45
N ASN A 323 11.34 28.77 11.11
CA ASN A 323 12.75 28.91 11.44
C ASN A 323 12.97 30.07 12.41
N ASP A 324 12.74 29.84 13.71
CA ASP A 324 13.02 30.83 14.76
C ASP A 324 14.06 30.34 15.79
N HIS A 325 14.76 29.21 15.53
CA HIS A 325 15.54 28.51 16.56
C HIS A 325 16.95 28.10 16.12
N GLU A 326 17.89 28.13 17.08
CA GLU A 326 19.29 27.71 16.88
C GLU A 326 19.46 26.18 16.78
N GLU A 327 18.50 25.40 17.29
CA GLU A 327 18.53 23.93 17.28
C GLU A 327 17.30 23.34 16.57
N PRO A 328 17.46 22.19 15.88
CA PRO A 328 16.37 21.56 15.14
C PRO A 328 15.37 20.84 16.07
N ALA A 329 14.10 20.79 15.65
CA ALA A 329 13.13 19.85 16.20
C ALA A 329 13.51 18.40 15.80
N LYS A 330 13.10 17.38 16.57
CA LYS A 330 13.32 15.97 16.20
C LYS A 330 12.01 15.31 15.82
N LEU A 331 12.01 14.61 14.69
CA LEU A 331 10.89 13.85 14.15
C LEU A 331 11.27 12.38 14.05
N TYR A 332 10.53 11.53 14.75
CA TYR A 332 10.65 10.08 14.61
C TYR A 332 9.43 9.58 13.84
N ILE A 333 9.62 8.78 12.81
CA ILE A 333 8.52 8.12 12.08
C ILE A 333 8.80 6.63 12.06
N THR A 334 7.82 5.82 12.42
CA THR A 334 7.89 4.36 12.26
C THR A 334 6.83 3.86 11.28
N SER A 335 7.21 2.86 10.48
CA SER A 335 6.30 2.10 9.64
C SER A 335 6.73 0.64 9.58
N GLY A 336 5.78 -0.29 9.45
CA GLY A 336 6.11 -1.71 9.34
C GLY A 336 6.94 -2.06 8.11
N TYR A 337 6.92 -1.20 7.08
CA TYR A 337 7.68 -1.36 5.85
C TYR A 337 8.20 -0.01 5.38
N PHE A 338 9.42 0.03 4.85
CA PHE A 338 9.96 1.23 4.21
C PHE A 338 9.33 1.42 2.82
N ASN A 339 8.19 2.13 2.76
CA ASN A 339 7.44 2.38 1.53
C ASN A 339 6.62 3.67 1.60
N PHE A 340 7.25 4.75 2.02
CA PHE A 340 6.60 6.06 2.13
C PHE A 340 6.11 6.57 0.77
N GLU A 341 4.91 7.15 0.75
CA GLU A 341 4.43 7.84 -0.43
C GLU A 341 5.33 9.04 -0.77
N LYS A 342 5.50 9.32 -2.06
CA LYS A 342 6.46 10.28 -2.59
C LYS A 342 6.34 11.66 -1.93
N ARG A 343 5.15 12.14 -1.62
CA ARG A 343 4.99 13.46 -0.97
C ARG A 343 5.50 13.48 0.46
N TYR A 344 5.34 12.41 1.22
CA TYR A 344 5.98 12.30 2.53
C TYR A 344 7.50 12.24 2.40
N SER A 345 8.01 11.39 1.50
CA SER A 345 9.44 11.27 1.25
C SER A 345 10.06 12.61 0.83
N GLN A 346 9.41 13.34 -0.08
CA GLN A 346 9.87 14.66 -0.53
C GLN A 346 9.75 15.71 0.56
N ALA A 347 8.68 15.73 1.36
CA ALA A 347 8.57 16.64 2.49
C ALA A 347 9.72 16.42 3.47
N ILE A 348 10.04 15.16 3.79
CA ILE A 348 11.15 14.80 4.68
C ILE A 348 12.50 15.16 4.08
N ILE A 349 12.78 14.77 2.83
CA ILE A 349 14.06 15.03 2.14
C ILE A 349 14.28 16.54 1.96
N ASN A 350 13.23 17.31 1.67
CA ASN A 350 13.33 18.75 1.50
C ASN A 350 13.42 19.51 2.85
N SER A 351 13.23 18.82 3.98
CA SER A 351 13.39 19.40 5.31
C SER A 351 14.77 20.01 5.48
N ARG A 352 14.83 21.25 5.97
CA ARG A 352 16.10 21.91 6.34
C ARG A 352 16.26 22.15 7.84
N LEU A 353 15.20 21.93 8.63
CA LEU A 353 15.11 22.47 10.00
C LEU A 353 14.86 21.42 11.10
N ALA A 354 14.61 20.16 10.73
CA ALA A 354 14.41 19.08 11.68
C ALA A 354 15.40 17.94 11.46
N ASP A 355 15.77 17.29 12.56
CA ASP A 355 16.42 15.97 12.57
C ASP A 355 15.35 14.91 12.44
N VAL A 356 15.50 13.99 11.49
CA VAL A 356 14.50 12.96 11.18
C VAL A 356 15.11 11.58 11.39
N CYS A 357 14.42 10.71 12.10
CA CYS A 357 14.76 9.30 12.21
C CYS A 357 13.58 8.43 11.74
N LEU A 358 13.82 7.62 10.72
CA LEU A 358 12.85 6.69 10.15
C LEU A 358 13.14 5.28 10.66
N ILE A 359 12.15 4.62 11.25
CA ILE A 359 12.28 3.28 11.80
C ILE A 359 11.43 2.31 10.97
N ALA A 360 12.03 1.26 10.43
CA ALA A 360 11.34 0.25 9.64
C ALA A 360 11.77 -1.18 10.02
N ALA A 361 11.06 -2.19 9.51
CA ALA A 361 11.47 -3.58 9.67
C ALA A 361 12.71 -3.87 8.79
N SER A 362 13.74 -4.49 9.35
CA SER A 362 14.74 -5.20 8.53
C SER A 362 14.07 -6.30 7.68
N PRO A 363 14.73 -6.80 6.62
CA PRO A 363 14.22 -7.90 5.81
C PRO A 363 13.92 -9.14 6.63
N GLU A 364 14.74 -9.48 7.63
CA GLU A 364 14.50 -10.64 8.50
C GLU A 364 13.31 -10.44 9.44
N ALA A 365 13.09 -9.20 9.92
CA ALA A 365 11.94 -8.84 10.75
C ALA A 365 10.67 -8.60 9.92
N ASN A 366 10.71 -8.79 8.60
CA ASN A 366 9.57 -8.65 7.72
C ASN A 366 8.68 -9.91 7.76
N GLY A 367 7.37 -9.74 7.93
CA GLY A 367 6.42 -10.87 7.92
C GLY A 367 6.38 -11.70 6.62
N PHE A 368 7.03 -11.26 5.53
CA PHE A 368 7.18 -12.00 4.28
C PHE A 368 8.55 -12.69 4.12
N PHE A 369 9.45 -12.55 5.11
CA PHE A 369 10.75 -13.19 5.10
C PHE A 369 10.61 -14.70 4.95
N ASN A 370 11.33 -15.30 3.99
CA ASN A 370 11.23 -16.72 3.63
C ASN A 370 9.83 -17.24 3.25
N SER A 371 8.88 -16.36 2.92
CA SER A 371 7.56 -16.78 2.44
C SER A 371 7.66 -17.57 1.13
N ALA A 372 6.74 -18.48 0.86
CA ALA A 372 6.76 -19.27 -0.38
C ALA A 372 6.27 -18.46 -1.60
N GLY A 373 6.85 -18.71 -2.77
CA GLY A 373 6.40 -18.09 -4.03
C GLY A 373 6.90 -16.65 -4.23
N ILE A 374 6.08 -15.79 -4.83
CA ILE A 374 6.47 -14.43 -5.25
C ILE A 374 6.64 -13.48 -4.05
N SER A 375 5.93 -13.72 -2.94
CA SER A 375 6.00 -12.85 -1.75
C SER A 375 7.38 -12.82 -1.09
N LYS A 376 8.23 -13.82 -1.36
CA LYS A 376 9.64 -13.85 -0.90
C LYS A 376 10.47 -12.68 -1.43
N PHE A 377 10.00 -12.02 -2.48
CA PHE A 377 10.66 -10.89 -3.12
C PHE A 377 10.18 -9.52 -2.61
N ILE A 378 9.19 -9.49 -1.70
CA ILE A 378 8.71 -8.25 -1.08
C ILE A 378 9.79 -7.58 -0.22
N PRO A 379 10.52 -8.30 0.67
CA PRO A 379 11.58 -7.65 1.44
C PRO A 379 12.71 -7.06 0.57
N PRO A 380 13.25 -7.75 -0.46
CA PRO A 380 14.19 -7.15 -1.41
C PRO A 380 13.66 -5.90 -2.14
N ALA A 381 12.37 -5.82 -2.44
CA ALA A 381 11.78 -4.63 -3.05
C ALA A 381 11.80 -3.42 -2.10
N TYR A 382 11.51 -3.63 -0.81
CA TYR A 382 11.61 -2.57 0.20
C TYR A 382 13.05 -2.12 0.40
N THR A 383 14.04 -3.03 0.36
CA THR A 383 15.46 -2.68 0.38
C THR A 383 15.82 -1.69 -0.73
N LEU A 384 15.24 -1.83 -1.92
CA LEU A 384 15.52 -0.89 -3.03
C LEU A 384 14.87 0.48 -2.83
N ILE A 385 13.65 0.52 -2.28
CA ILE A 385 12.95 1.77 -1.96
C ILE A 385 13.68 2.52 -0.86
N GLU A 386 14.11 1.80 0.18
CA GLU A 386 14.93 2.31 1.28
C GLU A 386 16.28 2.85 0.79
N LYS A 387 17.01 2.07 -0.03
CA LYS A 387 18.27 2.52 -0.61
C LYS A 387 18.08 3.79 -1.44
N LYS A 388 17.03 3.85 -2.27
CA LYS A 388 16.75 5.04 -3.07
C LYS A 388 16.50 6.26 -2.19
N PHE A 389 15.71 6.12 -1.13
CA PHE A 389 15.47 7.21 -0.19
C PHE A 389 16.78 7.65 0.50
N PHE A 390 17.61 6.70 0.93
CA PHE A 390 18.92 6.96 1.54
C PHE A 390 19.84 7.73 0.58
N ASP A 391 19.96 7.26 -0.67
CA ASP A 391 20.75 7.93 -1.70
C ASP A 391 20.20 9.34 -2.00
N ASP A 392 18.87 9.51 -2.13
CA ASP A 392 18.21 10.79 -2.41
C ASP A 392 18.40 11.79 -1.23
N ALA A 393 18.34 11.32 0.02
CA ALA A 393 18.59 12.13 1.21
C ALA A 393 20.06 12.58 1.31
N ASN A 394 21.00 11.69 0.99
CA ASN A 394 22.42 12.01 0.95
C ASN A 394 22.75 13.00 -0.16
N ALA A 395 22.19 12.80 -1.36
CA ALA A 395 22.35 13.70 -2.50
C ALA A 395 21.77 15.11 -2.21
N ALA A 396 20.73 15.19 -1.38
CA ALA A 396 20.18 16.46 -0.90
C ALA A 396 21.02 17.13 0.21
N GLY A 397 22.14 16.53 0.63
CA GLY A 397 23.02 17.06 1.68
C GLY A 397 22.52 16.79 3.11
N ASN A 398 21.64 15.81 3.30
CA ASN A 398 20.92 15.61 4.57
C ASN A 398 21.35 14.35 5.33
N ALA A 399 22.50 13.75 4.97
CA ALA A 399 23.01 12.51 5.55
C ALA A 399 23.15 12.55 7.10
N GLU A 400 23.53 13.71 7.67
CA GLU A 400 23.69 13.84 9.12
C GLU A 400 22.37 13.98 9.87
N ARG A 401 21.35 14.57 9.22
CA ARG A 401 20.06 14.92 9.82
C ARG A 401 18.98 13.88 9.61
N ILE A 402 18.97 13.20 8.46
CA ILE A 402 18.00 12.17 8.12
C ILE A 402 18.65 10.81 8.30
N LYS A 403 18.21 10.09 9.33
CA LYS A 403 18.69 8.76 9.69
C LYS A 403 17.61 7.73 9.43
N ILE A 404 18.04 6.52 9.07
CA ILE A 404 17.17 5.35 8.96
C ILE A 404 17.68 4.32 9.97
N GLU A 405 16.77 3.70 10.70
CA GLU A 405 17.02 2.61 11.62
C GLU A 405 16.14 1.41 11.28
N GLU A 406 16.69 0.21 11.37
CA GLU A 406 15.98 -1.02 11.10
C GLU A 406 15.84 -1.87 12.34
N TYR A 407 14.60 -2.24 12.66
CA TYR A 407 14.31 -3.19 13.70
C TYR A 407 14.76 -4.60 13.29
N LEU A 408 15.57 -5.21 14.15
CA LEU A 408 15.99 -6.60 14.03
C LEU A 408 16.07 -7.26 15.41
N ARG A 409 15.16 -8.21 15.64
CA ARG A 409 15.19 -9.08 16.81
C ARG A 409 14.91 -10.51 16.36
N LYS A 410 15.84 -11.43 16.67
CA LYS A 410 15.75 -12.83 16.24
C LYS A 410 14.43 -13.46 16.67
N GLY A 411 13.69 -14.01 15.70
CA GLY A 411 12.39 -14.64 15.93
C GLY A 411 11.22 -13.68 16.09
N TRP A 412 11.44 -12.36 15.93
CA TRP A 412 10.41 -11.35 16.03
C TRP A 412 10.20 -10.65 14.69
N THR A 413 8.98 -10.17 14.46
CA THR A 413 8.65 -9.32 13.32
C THR A 413 8.29 -7.91 13.78
N TYR A 414 8.41 -6.92 12.89
CA TYR A 414 8.12 -5.51 13.19
C TYR A 414 6.99 -4.98 12.32
N HIS A 415 6.08 -4.23 12.94
CA HIS A 415 4.92 -3.67 12.26
C HIS A 415 4.37 -2.42 12.95
N ALA A 416 5.17 -1.68 13.72
CA ALA A 416 4.72 -0.43 14.33
C ALA A 416 4.43 0.67 13.28
N LYS A 417 3.49 1.58 13.57
CA LYS A 417 3.22 2.77 12.76
C LYS A 417 3.00 4.01 13.63
N GLY A 418 3.42 5.14 13.12
CA GLY A 418 3.12 6.46 13.68
C GLY A 418 4.35 7.35 13.75
N LEU A 419 4.22 8.48 14.44
CA LEU A 419 5.32 9.43 14.58
C LEU A 419 5.37 10.07 15.97
N TRP A 420 6.50 10.70 16.27
CA TRP A 420 6.72 11.52 17.48
C TRP A 420 7.46 12.79 17.10
N VAL A 421 7.05 13.90 17.72
CA VAL A 421 7.70 15.21 17.52
C VAL A 421 8.22 15.74 18.84
N TYR A 422 9.51 16.03 18.86
CA TYR A 422 10.23 16.66 19.96
C TYR A 422 10.52 18.11 19.58
N PRO A 423 10.10 19.09 20.40
CA PRO A 423 10.51 20.48 20.20
C PRO A 423 12.05 20.63 20.25
N PRO A 424 12.60 21.71 19.68
CA PRO A 424 14.01 22.07 19.86
C PRO A 424 14.41 22.06 21.34
N LYS A 425 15.61 21.56 21.65
CA LYS A 425 16.17 21.44 23.02
C LYS A 425 15.37 20.54 23.98
N SER A 426 14.33 19.86 23.51
CA SER A 426 13.47 19.01 24.33
C SER A 426 13.86 17.54 24.21
N ASP A 427 13.92 16.85 25.34
CA ASP A 427 14.16 15.40 25.42
C ASP A 427 12.88 14.58 25.47
N LEU A 428 11.72 15.25 25.41
CA LEU A 428 10.41 14.61 25.54
C LEU A 428 9.48 15.03 24.38
N PRO A 429 8.75 14.07 23.77
CA PRO A 429 7.85 14.38 22.68
C PRO A 429 6.67 15.20 23.19
N ILE A 430 6.09 16.04 22.33
CA ILE A 430 4.83 16.75 22.64
C ILE A 430 3.67 16.26 21.78
N LEU A 431 3.97 15.62 20.64
CA LEU A 431 3.01 15.12 19.69
C LEU A 431 3.36 13.68 19.33
N THR A 432 2.34 12.83 19.26
CA THR A 432 2.44 11.51 18.64
C THR A 432 1.21 11.18 17.82
N THR A 433 1.34 10.22 16.90
CA THR A 433 0.20 9.61 16.20
C THR A 433 0.12 8.13 16.51
N ILE A 434 -1.08 7.56 16.60
CA ILE A 434 -1.29 6.11 16.75
C ILE A 434 -2.45 5.65 15.86
N GLY A 435 -2.25 4.55 15.13
CA GLY A 435 -3.29 3.99 14.27
C GLY A 435 -2.77 3.00 13.24
N SER A 436 -3.48 2.97 12.13
CA SER A 436 -3.36 1.97 11.07
C SER A 436 -2.58 2.36 9.78
N PRO A 437 -2.43 3.65 9.40
CA PRO A 437 -1.69 4.02 8.19
C PRO A 437 -0.22 3.59 8.21
N ASN A 438 0.27 3.02 7.10
CA ASN A 438 1.69 2.72 6.91
C ASN A 438 2.45 3.85 6.19
N PHE A 439 1.81 5.01 6.00
CA PHE A 439 2.31 6.15 5.21
C PHE A 439 2.64 5.85 3.74
N GLY A 440 2.25 4.69 3.23
CA GLY A 440 2.43 4.32 1.82
C GLY A 440 1.24 4.69 0.95
N TYR A 441 1.44 4.60 -0.38
CA TYR A 441 0.41 4.88 -1.39
C TYR A 441 -0.91 4.17 -1.12
N ARG A 442 -0.84 2.91 -0.66
CA ARG A 442 -2.01 2.07 -0.39
C ARG A 442 -2.89 2.62 0.74
N SER A 443 -2.29 3.02 1.86
CA SER A 443 -2.99 3.64 3.00
C SER A 443 -3.67 4.94 2.58
N ILE A 444 -3.03 5.70 1.68
CA ILE A 444 -3.60 6.93 1.14
C ILE A 444 -4.77 6.61 0.22
N VAL A 445 -4.57 5.80 -0.82
CA VAL A 445 -5.49 5.74 -1.97
C VAL A 445 -6.54 4.65 -1.86
N ARG A 446 -6.22 3.50 -1.26
CA ARG A 446 -6.99 2.25 -1.43
C ARG A 446 -7.68 1.77 -0.16
N ASP A 447 -7.04 1.94 0.99
CA ASP A 447 -7.55 1.38 2.24
C ASP A 447 -8.48 2.34 3.01
N LEU A 448 -9.25 1.77 3.94
CA LEU A 448 -9.91 2.52 5.00
C LEU A 448 -9.03 2.50 6.25
N GLU A 449 -8.44 3.64 6.59
CA GLU A 449 -7.55 3.81 7.72
C GLU A 449 -8.13 4.76 8.77
N ALA A 450 -7.73 4.53 10.01
CA ALA A 450 -8.02 5.39 11.14
C ALA A 450 -6.74 5.67 11.94
N GLN A 451 -6.56 6.92 12.35
CA GLN A 451 -5.40 7.40 13.10
C GLN A 451 -5.85 8.42 14.16
N LEU A 452 -5.13 8.51 15.27
CA LEU A 452 -5.35 9.49 16.32
C LEU A 452 -4.10 10.34 16.47
N PHE A 453 -4.25 11.66 16.33
CA PHE A 453 -3.21 12.63 16.67
C PHE A 453 -3.38 13.06 18.13
N LEU A 454 -2.27 13.10 18.87
CA LEU A 454 -2.23 13.47 20.28
C LEU A 454 -1.24 14.61 20.47
N VAL A 455 -1.64 15.68 21.16
CA VAL A 455 -0.75 16.79 21.56
C VAL A 455 -0.89 17.06 23.06
N THR A 456 0.18 16.89 23.83
CA THR A 456 0.14 16.91 25.29
C THR A 456 1.17 17.84 25.93
N SER A 457 0.75 18.55 26.99
CA SER A 457 1.64 19.21 27.95
C SER A 457 1.85 18.38 29.22
N ASN A 458 1.21 17.22 29.34
CA ASN A 458 1.33 16.35 30.51
C ASN A 458 2.73 15.72 30.60
N LEU A 459 3.51 16.11 31.60
CA LEU A 459 4.88 15.63 31.72
C LEU A 459 4.98 14.11 31.91
N GLY A 460 4.04 13.49 32.63
CA GLY A 460 4.01 12.04 32.85
C GLY A 460 3.78 11.27 31.54
N LEU A 461 2.77 11.67 30.77
CA LEU A 461 2.47 11.07 29.48
C LEU A 461 3.62 11.27 28.49
N ARG A 462 4.24 12.46 28.45
CA ARG A 462 5.40 12.72 27.60
C ARG A 462 6.56 11.76 27.90
N LYS A 463 6.82 11.47 29.18
CA LYS A 463 7.81 10.46 29.59
C LYS A 463 7.42 9.06 29.13
N CYS A 464 6.17 8.64 29.32
CA CYS A 464 5.70 7.34 28.84
C CYS A 464 5.79 7.20 27.32
N LEU A 465 5.51 8.26 26.56
CA LEU A 465 5.65 8.27 25.09
C LEU A 465 7.12 8.20 24.65
N HIS A 466 8.02 8.84 25.39
CA HIS A 466 9.46 8.69 25.17
C HIS A 466 9.91 7.24 25.44
N GLU A 467 9.47 6.65 26.56
CA GLU A 467 9.76 5.25 26.91
C GLU A 467 9.23 4.26 25.86
N GLU A 468 8.01 4.49 25.33
CA GLU A 468 7.45 3.73 24.20
C GLU A 468 8.40 3.76 22.99
N LEU A 469 8.82 4.95 22.56
CA LEU A 469 9.74 5.09 21.43
C LEU A 469 11.10 4.42 21.70
N MET A 470 11.67 4.59 22.89
CA MET A 470 12.95 3.94 23.25
C MET A 470 12.83 2.42 23.26
N SER A 471 11.71 1.87 23.73
CA SER A 471 11.43 0.44 23.68
C SER A 471 11.38 -0.09 22.24
N LEU A 472 10.72 0.64 21.33
CA LEU A 472 10.72 0.28 19.90
C LEU A 472 12.11 0.33 19.27
N ARG A 473 12.95 1.26 19.72
CA ARG A 473 14.33 1.46 19.22
C ARG A 473 15.37 0.56 19.87
N GLN A 474 15.02 -0.16 20.94
CA GLN A 474 15.95 -1.06 21.65
C GLN A 474 16.62 -2.07 20.72
N TYR A 475 15.91 -2.52 19.69
CA TYR A 475 16.39 -3.47 18.69
C TYR A 475 16.51 -2.84 17.30
N ALA A 476 16.61 -1.51 17.23
CA ALA A 476 16.77 -0.79 15.97
C ALA A 476 18.25 -0.44 15.75
N TYR A 477 18.75 -0.71 14.53
CA TYR A 477 20.15 -0.51 14.16
C TYR A 477 20.24 0.51 13.02
N PRO A 478 21.25 1.39 13.02
CA PRO A 478 21.39 2.40 11.97
C PRO A 478 21.68 1.75 10.61
N VAL A 479 21.00 2.26 9.58
CA VAL A 479 21.28 1.94 8.18
C VAL A 479 22.42 2.83 7.70
N THR A 480 23.42 2.20 7.08
CA THR A 480 24.61 2.86 6.52
C THR A 480 24.85 2.36 5.09
N GLU A 481 25.83 2.94 4.40
CA GLU A 481 26.27 2.40 3.11
C GLU A 481 26.68 0.92 3.19
N GLU A 482 27.27 0.49 4.31
CA GLU A 482 27.67 -0.91 4.52
C GLU A 482 26.46 -1.83 4.68
N THR A 483 25.35 -1.33 5.24
CA THR A 483 24.10 -2.09 5.34
C THR A 483 23.66 -2.57 3.95
N PHE A 484 23.71 -1.72 2.92
CA PHE A 484 23.30 -2.09 1.57
C PHE A 484 24.29 -3.01 0.83
N LYS A 485 25.49 -3.24 1.37
CA LYS A 485 26.50 -4.16 0.79
C LYS A 485 26.37 -5.57 1.34
N SER A 486 25.59 -5.79 2.40
CA SER A 486 25.47 -7.09 3.03
C SER A 486 24.80 -8.13 2.10
N PRO A 487 25.11 -9.44 2.25
CA PRO A 487 24.59 -10.48 1.36
C PRO A 487 23.06 -10.58 1.32
N ASP A 488 22.38 -10.36 2.45
CA ASP A 488 20.92 -10.34 2.58
C ASP A 488 20.27 -9.12 1.88
N ARG A 489 21.08 -8.11 1.53
CA ARG A 489 20.68 -6.91 0.78
C ARG A 489 21.09 -6.95 -0.68
N GLN A 490 21.79 -7.99 -1.13
CA GLN A 490 22.08 -8.15 -2.53
C GLN A 490 20.80 -8.51 -3.29
N VAL A 491 20.19 -7.47 -3.83
CA VAL A 491 18.94 -7.61 -4.57
C VAL A 491 19.26 -8.16 -5.97
N PRO A 492 18.68 -9.32 -6.35
CA PRO A 492 18.83 -9.87 -7.70
C PRO A 492 18.60 -8.80 -8.77
N ILE A 493 19.40 -8.82 -9.84
CA ILE A 493 19.40 -7.78 -10.89
C ILE A 493 18.00 -7.58 -11.49
N TRP A 494 17.20 -8.64 -11.64
CA TRP A 494 15.83 -8.55 -12.13
C TRP A 494 14.87 -7.86 -11.16
N ILE A 495 15.10 -7.93 -9.84
CA ILE A 495 14.35 -7.14 -8.84
C ILE A 495 14.80 -5.67 -8.90
N ARG A 496 16.09 -5.40 -9.19
CA ARG A 496 16.57 -4.03 -9.45
C ARG A 496 15.88 -3.43 -10.67
N ILE A 497 15.72 -4.20 -11.74
CA ILE A 497 14.96 -3.80 -12.93
C ILE A 497 13.48 -3.64 -12.59
N MET A 498 12.85 -4.60 -11.90
CA MET A 498 11.44 -4.51 -11.49
C MET A 498 11.16 -3.34 -10.54
N ALA A 499 12.09 -2.96 -9.67
CA ALA A 499 11.94 -1.79 -8.78
C ALA A 499 12.42 -0.49 -9.44
N GLN A 500 13.28 -0.55 -10.45
CA GLN A 500 13.56 0.57 -11.35
C GLN A 500 12.39 0.82 -12.29
N HIS A 501 11.58 -0.18 -12.64
CA HIS A 501 10.37 -0.08 -13.48
C HIS A 501 9.07 0.10 -12.68
N ALA A 502 8.95 -0.48 -11.49
CA ALA A 502 7.95 -0.11 -10.48
C ALA A 502 8.32 1.22 -9.79
N GLY A 503 9.58 1.63 -9.93
CA GLY A 503 10.12 2.96 -9.62
C GLY A 503 10.26 3.87 -10.83
N SER A 504 9.90 3.44 -12.05
CA SER A 504 9.80 4.29 -13.25
C SER A 504 8.41 4.28 -13.92
N SER A 505 7.43 3.64 -13.29
CA SER A 505 6.16 4.32 -13.01
C SER A 505 6.35 5.55 -12.08
N LEU A 506 7.57 5.78 -11.59
CA LEU A 506 8.00 6.95 -10.82
C LEU A 506 9.25 7.63 -11.42
N ALA A 507 9.26 7.92 -12.73
CA ALA A 507 10.05 9.01 -13.31
C ALA A 507 9.42 9.46 -14.64
N VAL A 508 9.14 10.76 -14.81
CA VAL A 508 8.67 11.35 -16.08
C VAL A 508 9.87 11.96 -16.82
N PRO A 509 9.97 11.83 -18.15
CA PRO A 509 11.07 12.38 -18.93
C PRO A 509 11.10 13.90 -18.88
N SER A 510 12.28 14.47 -19.01
CA SER A 510 12.49 15.88 -19.28
C SER A 510 12.11 16.22 -20.73
N ASP A 511 10.89 16.70 -20.99
CA ASP A 511 10.66 17.80 -21.94
C ASP A 511 9.27 18.46 -21.83
N ASN A 512 9.23 19.72 -22.25
CA ASN A 512 8.30 20.79 -21.93
C ASN A 512 7.03 20.80 -22.82
N SER A 513 6.14 19.80 -22.70
CA SER A 513 4.80 19.87 -23.32
C SER A 513 3.68 19.68 -22.29
N LYS A 514 2.64 20.53 -22.38
CA LYS A 514 1.60 20.75 -21.34
C LYS A 514 0.79 19.48 -21.02
N TYR A 515 1.08 18.86 -19.88
CA TYR A 515 0.26 17.80 -19.29
C TYR A 515 -1.08 18.33 -18.75
N VAL A 516 -2.18 17.66 -19.10
CA VAL A 516 -3.49 17.84 -18.44
C VAL A 516 -3.46 16.99 -17.18
N THR A 517 -3.37 17.65 -16.03
CA THR A 517 -3.28 16.99 -14.71
C THR A 517 -4.66 16.83 -14.07
N VAL A 518 -4.75 16.13 -12.94
CA VAL A 518 -5.98 16.04 -12.11
C VAL A 518 -6.53 17.43 -11.72
N PHE A 519 -5.69 18.46 -11.78
CA PHE A 519 -6.05 19.84 -11.51
C PHE A 519 -6.79 20.51 -12.68
N ASN A 520 -6.83 19.87 -13.86
CA ASN A 520 -7.45 20.38 -15.08
C ASN A 520 -8.80 19.69 -15.39
N ASP A 521 -8.93 18.38 -15.17
CA ASP A 521 -10.21 17.64 -15.31
C ASP A 521 -10.26 16.40 -14.38
N PRO A 522 -10.86 16.54 -13.18
CA PRO A 522 -10.94 15.46 -12.19
C PRO A 522 -11.97 14.37 -12.53
N VAL A 523 -12.81 14.56 -13.56
CA VAL A 523 -13.86 13.59 -13.92
C VAL A 523 -13.32 12.50 -14.85
N ASN A 524 -12.28 12.83 -15.64
CA ASN A 524 -11.71 11.94 -16.66
C ASN A 524 -10.27 11.46 -16.33
N PHE A 525 -9.80 11.63 -15.09
CA PHE A 525 -8.43 11.25 -14.69
C PHE A 525 -8.20 9.73 -14.71
N ASN A 526 -7.23 9.28 -15.51
CA ASN A 526 -6.90 7.86 -15.71
C ASN A 526 -5.37 7.67 -15.85
N ALA A 527 -4.58 8.10 -14.87
CA ALA A 527 -3.12 8.02 -14.96
C ALA A 527 -2.64 6.56 -14.96
N LYS A 528 -2.28 6.08 -16.14
CA LYS A 528 -1.53 4.86 -16.41
C LYS A 528 -0.10 5.25 -16.76
N HIS A 529 0.89 4.46 -16.39
CA HIS A 529 2.29 4.76 -16.68
C HIS A 529 2.63 4.28 -18.09
N PRO A 530 2.85 5.20 -19.04
CA PRO A 530 3.06 4.82 -20.43
C PRO A 530 4.35 4.03 -20.58
N LEU A 531 4.29 2.95 -21.34
CA LEU A 531 5.44 2.29 -21.92
C LEU A 531 5.93 3.15 -23.08
N HIS A 532 7.23 3.09 -23.36
CA HIS A 532 7.81 3.82 -24.50
C HIS A 532 7.22 3.34 -25.84
N ASN A 533 6.95 2.04 -25.95
CA ASN A 533 6.26 1.42 -27.08
C ASN A 533 4.93 0.83 -26.61
N SER A 534 3.89 0.93 -27.44
CA SER A 534 2.69 0.11 -27.30
C SER A 534 3.00 -1.32 -27.74
N TRP A 535 2.45 -2.31 -27.04
CA TRP A 535 2.66 -3.73 -27.33
C TRP A 535 1.34 -4.46 -27.51
N THR A 536 1.33 -5.37 -28.46
CA THR A 536 0.19 -6.23 -28.78
C THR A 536 0.53 -7.68 -28.46
N LEU A 537 -0.28 -8.30 -27.61
CA LEU A 537 -0.23 -9.73 -27.34
C LEU A 537 -1.15 -10.47 -28.31
N TRP A 538 -0.59 -11.44 -29.01
CA TRP A 538 -1.27 -12.30 -29.98
C TRP A 538 -1.24 -13.75 -29.51
N PHE A 539 -2.17 -14.54 -30.03
CA PHE A 539 -2.25 -15.98 -29.78
C PHE A 539 -2.64 -16.73 -31.05
N ASP A 540 -1.99 -17.87 -31.28
CA ASP A 540 -2.42 -18.86 -32.25
C ASP A 540 -2.27 -20.29 -31.70
N ASN A 541 -3.03 -21.21 -32.27
CA ASN A 541 -2.85 -22.64 -32.03
C ASN A 541 -3.10 -23.41 -33.34
N PRO A 542 -2.04 -23.64 -34.14
CA PRO A 542 -2.14 -24.32 -35.43
C PRO A 542 -2.60 -25.79 -35.32
N GLY A 543 -2.61 -26.38 -34.11
CA GLY A 543 -3.00 -27.77 -33.88
C GLY A 543 -4.51 -28.05 -33.94
N LYS A 544 -5.37 -27.02 -33.94
CA LYS A 544 -6.82 -27.16 -34.14
C LYS A 544 -7.14 -26.93 -35.62
N LYS A 545 -7.45 -28.02 -36.36
CA LYS A 545 -7.95 -28.06 -37.76
C LYS A 545 -8.08 -26.68 -38.42
N SER A 546 -6.97 -26.14 -38.93
CA SER A 546 -6.99 -25.03 -39.87
C SER A 546 -6.61 -25.58 -41.24
N ASN A 547 -7.49 -25.39 -42.22
CA ASN A 547 -7.16 -25.67 -43.62
C ASN A 547 -5.96 -24.78 -44.01
N ALA A 548 -4.99 -25.35 -44.72
CA ALA A 548 -3.68 -24.76 -45.02
C ALA A 548 -3.70 -23.38 -45.72
N ASN A 549 -4.86 -22.87 -46.12
CA ASN A 549 -5.02 -21.57 -46.77
C ASN A 549 -5.36 -20.40 -45.82
N ASN A 550 -5.48 -20.61 -44.50
CA ASN A 550 -5.98 -19.60 -43.56
C ASN A 550 -5.13 -19.43 -42.28
N TRP A 551 -3.80 -19.43 -42.40
CA TRP A 551 -2.92 -19.18 -41.24
C TRP A 551 -3.20 -17.82 -40.59
N GLU A 552 -3.46 -16.77 -41.39
CA GLU A 552 -3.82 -15.41 -40.94
C GLU A 552 -5.11 -15.39 -40.10
N GLN A 553 -6.05 -16.32 -40.32
CA GLN A 553 -7.30 -16.38 -39.57
C GLN A 553 -7.14 -17.08 -38.20
N SER A 554 -6.03 -17.78 -37.98
CA SER A 554 -5.74 -18.48 -36.72
C SER A 554 -4.97 -17.63 -35.70
N LEU A 555 -4.27 -16.60 -36.20
CA LEU A 555 -3.58 -15.61 -35.39
C LEU A 555 -4.58 -14.57 -34.88
N LYS A 556 -4.78 -14.55 -33.57
CA LYS A 556 -5.73 -13.65 -32.92
C LYS A 556 -4.98 -12.60 -32.13
N GLU A 557 -5.28 -11.35 -32.41
CA GLU A 557 -4.96 -10.26 -31.50
C GLU A 557 -5.77 -10.48 -30.22
N LEU A 558 -5.07 -10.62 -29.08
CA LEU A 558 -5.75 -10.73 -27.79
C LEU A 558 -6.01 -9.35 -27.22
N ILE A 559 -4.95 -8.53 -27.13
CA ILE A 559 -5.00 -7.23 -26.47
C ILE A 559 -3.77 -6.40 -26.83
N THR A 560 -3.99 -5.10 -27.03
CA THR A 560 -2.94 -4.09 -27.14
C THR A 560 -2.92 -3.27 -25.85
N PHE A 561 -1.72 -3.02 -25.32
CA PHE A 561 -1.51 -2.22 -24.13
C PHE A 561 -0.32 -1.29 -24.33
N ASP A 562 -0.41 -0.10 -23.73
CA ASP A 562 0.59 0.96 -23.85
C ASP A 562 1.08 1.42 -22.49
N THR A 563 0.74 0.70 -21.41
CA THR A 563 1.07 1.10 -20.04
C THR A 563 1.48 -0.07 -19.17
N VAL A 564 2.22 0.21 -18.09
CA VAL A 564 2.69 -0.79 -17.11
C VAL A 564 1.51 -1.47 -16.41
N GLU A 565 0.50 -0.71 -16.01
CA GLU A 565 -0.72 -1.24 -15.39
C GLU A 565 -1.46 -2.19 -16.33
N ASP A 566 -1.60 -1.81 -17.60
CA ASP A 566 -2.28 -2.64 -18.58
C ASP A 566 -1.45 -3.90 -18.88
N PHE A 567 -0.11 -3.81 -18.94
CA PHE A 567 0.75 -5.00 -19.06
C PHE A 567 0.48 -6.00 -17.93
N TRP A 568 0.52 -5.56 -16.68
CA TRP A 568 0.26 -6.46 -15.54
C TRP A 568 -1.20 -6.91 -15.51
N GLY A 569 -2.12 -6.07 -15.95
CA GLY A 569 -3.50 -6.45 -16.22
C GLY A 569 -3.57 -7.60 -17.23
N VAL A 570 -2.83 -7.54 -18.34
CA VAL A 570 -2.82 -8.59 -19.36
C VAL A 570 -2.14 -9.85 -18.83
N TYR A 571 -0.89 -9.75 -18.36
CA TYR A 571 -0.10 -10.90 -17.94
C TYR A 571 -0.79 -11.73 -16.85
N ASN A 572 -1.44 -11.07 -15.89
CA ASN A 572 -2.13 -11.77 -14.79
C ASN A 572 -3.48 -12.40 -15.20
N ASN A 573 -4.01 -12.08 -16.39
CA ASN A 573 -5.33 -12.52 -16.85
C ASN A 573 -5.29 -13.44 -18.08
N VAL A 574 -4.11 -13.71 -18.63
CA VAL A 574 -3.93 -14.72 -19.69
C VAL A 574 -3.51 -16.06 -19.09
N MET A 575 -3.83 -17.17 -19.77
CA MET A 575 -3.34 -18.49 -19.36
C MET A 575 -1.82 -18.49 -19.33
N LYS A 576 -1.21 -19.08 -18.31
CA LYS A 576 0.25 -19.19 -18.20
C LYS A 576 0.83 -20.05 -19.32
N ALA A 577 2.10 -19.84 -19.66
CA ALA A 577 2.76 -20.56 -20.74
C ALA A 577 2.81 -22.08 -20.47
N CYS A 578 2.99 -22.50 -19.21
CA CYS A 578 2.96 -23.92 -18.84
C CYS A 578 1.58 -24.58 -19.03
N ASP A 579 0.50 -23.81 -18.89
CA ASP A 579 -0.90 -24.27 -18.95
C ASP A 579 -1.49 -24.25 -20.36
N LEU A 580 -0.78 -23.68 -21.34
CA LEU A 580 -1.24 -23.64 -22.73
C LEU A 580 -1.32 -25.04 -23.35
N ALA A 581 -2.35 -25.24 -24.19
CA ALA A 581 -2.48 -26.45 -24.99
C ALA A 581 -1.27 -26.63 -25.91
N ILE A 582 -0.88 -27.89 -26.17
CA ILE A 582 0.19 -28.22 -27.11
C ILE A 582 -0.08 -27.57 -28.47
N ASN A 583 0.98 -27.06 -29.09
CA ASN A 583 0.98 -26.28 -30.34
C ASN A 583 0.49 -24.84 -30.22
N SER A 584 0.14 -24.36 -29.01
CA SER A 584 -0.16 -22.94 -28.83
C SER A 584 1.10 -22.08 -28.86
N ASN A 585 0.96 -20.81 -29.26
CA ASN A 585 1.97 -19.79 -29.08
C ASN A 585 1.34 -18.49 -28.54
N TYR A 586 2.12 -17.78 -27.72
CA TYR A 586 1.90 -16.35 -27.51
C TYR A 586 2.98 -15.56 -28.23
N HIS A 587 2.58 -14.42 -28.79
CA HIS A 587 3.48 -13.47 -29.45
C HIS A 587 3.26 -12.09 -28.83
N LEU A 588 4.29 -11.50 -28.26
CA LEU A 588 4.27 -10.12 -27.78
C LEU A 588 5.07 -9.26 -28.76
N PHE A 589 4.42 -8.42 -29.54
CA PHE A 589 5.06 -7.60 -30.58
C PHE A 589 4.72 -6.12 -30.40
N LYS A 590 5.60 -5.22 -30.85
CA LYS A 590 5.28 -3.79 -30.88
C LYS A 590 4.04 -3.55 -31.73
N GLN A 591 3.18 -2.63 -31.29
CA GLN A 591 1.93 -2.32 -31.97
C GLN A 591 2.21 -1.94 -33.44
N GLY A 592 1.42 -2.52 -34.35
CA GLY A 592 1.58 -2.32 -35.79
C GLY A 592 2.54 -3.27 -36.49
N ILE A 593 3.28 -4.11 -35.74
CA ILE A 593 4.08 -5.20 -36.30
C ILE A 593 3.34 -6.51 -36.07
N LYS A 594 2.95 -7.18 -37.15
CA LYS A 594 2.35 -8.52 -37.06
C LYS A 594 3.44 -9.56 -36.80
N PRO A 595 3.20 -10.60 -35.98
CA PRO A 595 4.16 -11.69 -35.73
C PRO A 595 4.24 -12.66 -36.93
N MET A 596 4.58 -12.13 -38.09
CA MET A 596 4.70 -12.82 -39.38
C MET A 596 5.92 -12.31 -40.13
N TRP A 597 6.56 -13.18 -40.91
CA TRP A 597 7.81 -12.84 -41.60
C TRP A 597 7.56 -11.95 -42.83
N GLU A 598 6.34 -11.93 -43.37
CA GLU A 598 5.93 -11.07 -44.47
C GLU A 598 5.72 -9.61 -44.03
N ASP A 599 5.61 -9.34 -42.72
CA ASP A 599 5.49 -8.00 -42.20
C ASP A 599 6.73 -7.18 -42.60
N SER A 600 6.50 -5.96 -43.05
CA SER A 600 7.57 -5.06 -43.51
C SER A 600 8.68 -4.84 -42.49
N ALA A 601 8.37 -4.94 -41.18
CA ALA A 601 9.33 -4.81 -40.10
C ALA A 601 10.11 -6.11 -39.82
N ASN A 602 9.62 -7.28 -40.25
CA ASN A 602 10.26 -8.57 -39.98
C ASN A 602 10.92 -9.18 -41.21
N LYS A 603 10.51 -8.82 -42.44
CA LYS A 603 10.93 -9.50 -43.68
C LYS A 603 12.44 -9.53 -43.96
N HIS A 604 13.20 -8.57 -43.41
CA HIS A 604 14.66 -8.51 -43.54
C HIS A 604 15.37 -8.86 -42.22
N GLY A 605 14.61 -9.33 -41.24
CA GLY A 605 15.02 -9.57 -39.88
C GLY A 605 15.53 -10.97 -39.60
N GLY A 606 15.74 -11.24 -38.33
CA GLY A 606 16.07 -12.57 -37.82
C GLY A 606 15.44 -12.83 -36.46
N LYS A 607 15.76 -13.97 -35.86
CA LYS A 607 15.35 -14.28 -34.49
C LYS A 607 16.43 -14.99 -33.71
N TRP A 608 16.57 -14.62 -32.46
CA TRP A 608 17.20 -15.46 -31.44
C TRP A 608 16.19 -16.50 -30.99
N SER A 609 16.60 -17.76 -30.85
CA SER A 609 15.71 -18.79 -30.30
C SER A 609 16.45 -19.87 -29.53
N ILE A 610 15.76 -20.46 -28.55
CA ILE A 610 16.22 -21.62 -27.79
C ILE A 610 15.07 -22.62 -27.61
N GLN A 611 15.39 -23.92 -27.63
CA GLN A 611 14.48 -24.99 -27.29
C GLN A 611 14.80 -25.52 -25.89
N LEU A 612 13.82 -25.47 -25.01
CA LEU A 612 13.93 -25.82 -23.60
C LEU A 612 13.15 -27.13 -23.35
N PRO A 613 13.80 -28.23 -22.95
CA PRO A 613 13.13 -29.51 -22.74
C PRO A 613 11.97 -29.37 -21.74
N ARG A 614 10.77 -29.79 -22.16
CA ARG A 614 9.53 -29.50 -21.41
C ARG A 614 9.52 -30.15 -20.02
N HIS A 615 10.07 -31.35 -19.90
CA HIS A 615 10.16 -32.07 -18.63
C HIS A 615 11.11 -31.41 -17.62
N LYS A 616 12.13 -30.68 -18.07
CA LYS A 616 13.08 -29.97 -17.20
C LYS A 616 12.60 -28.57 -16.84
N THR A 617 11.91 -27.91 -17.77
CA THR A 617 11.66 -26.46 -17.70
C THR A 617 10.22 -26.11 -17.32
N MET A 618 9.39 -27.11 -16.99
CA MET A 618 7.96 -26.91 -16.69
C MET A 618 7.74 -25.91 -15.54
N SER A 619 8.56 -25.96 -14.49
CA SER A 619 8.45 -25.08 -13.32
C SER A 619 9.01 -23.67 -13.54
N GLU A 620 9.77 -23.46 -14.61
CA GLU A 620 10.52 -22.22 -14.85
C GLU A 620 10.02 -21.44 -16.05
N ILE A 621 9.34 -22.09 -17.00
CA ILE A 621 8.95 -21.48 -18.28
C ILE A 621 8.12 -20.21 -18.13
N ASP A 622 7.25 -20.12 -17.12
CA ASP A 622 6.45 -18.92 -16.90
C ASP A 622 7.32 -17.73 -16.48
N ASN A 623 8.37 -17.97 -15.68
CA ASN A 623 9.32 -16.93 -15.29
C ASN A 623 10.17 -16.53 -16.49
N ILE A 624 10.68 -17.49 -17.26
CA ILE A 624 11.47 -17.22 -18.48
C ILE A 624 10.64 -16.38 -19.46
N TRP A 625 9.37 -16.73 -19.64
CA TRP A 625 8.46 -15.98 -20.50
C TRP A 625 8.16 -14.58 -19.95
N LEU A 626 7.81 -14.45 -18.67
CA LEU A 626 7.60 -13.15 -18.02
C LEU A 626 8.82 -12.24 -18.16
N TYR A 627 10.02 -12.75 -17.88
CA TYR A 627 11.24 -11.97 -17.97
C TYR A 627 11.58 -11.58 -19.39
N THR A 628 11.26 -12.43 -20.37
CA THR A 628 11.36 -12.08 -21.79
C THR A 628 10.40 -10.94 -22.14
N MET A 629 9.15 -10.98 -21.67
CA MET A 629 8.18 -9.90 -21.87
C MET A 629 8.63 -8.60 -21.20
N LEU A 630 9.12 -8.66 -19.95
CA LEU A 630 9.62 -7.51 -19.20
C LEU A 630 10.84 -6.87 -19.88
N ALA A 631 11.76 -7.67 -20.41
CA ALA A 631 12.90 -7.16 -21.16
C ALA A 631 12.46 -6.40 -22.43
N CYS A 632 11.40 -6.86 -23.09
CA CYS A 632 10.82 -6.20 -24.25
C CYS A 632 10.17 -4.87 -23.87
N ILE A 633 9.18 -4.89 -22.97
CA ILE A 633 8.40 -3.69 -22.63
C ILE A 633 9.20 -2.66 -21.83
N GLY A 634 10.22 -3.12 -21.11
CA GLY A 634 11.11 -2.29 -20.29
C GLY A 634 12.34 -1.77 -21.02
N GLU A 635 12.47 -2.05 -22.32
CA GLU A 635 13.55 -1.55 -23.19
C GLU A 635 14.95 -1.93 -22.70
N ALA A 636 15.10 -3.17 -22.23
CA ALA A 636 16.35 -3.64 -21.66
C ALA A 636 17.48 -3.84 -22.70
N PHE A 637 17.17 -3.72 -23.99
CA PHE A 637 18.10 -3.95 -25.10
C PHE A 637 18.74 -2.62 -25.54
N GLU A 638 20.07 -2.59 -25.66
CA GLU A 638 20.83 -1.42 -26.15
C GLU A 638 20.47 -0.98 -27.58
N HIS A 639 19.90 -1.92 -28.35
CA HIS A 639 19.37 -1.70 -29.68
C HIS A 639 17.86 -2.00 -29.69
N GLU A 640 17.10 -1.38 -28.80
CA GLU A 640 15.65 -1.58 -28.60
C GLU A 640 14.83 -1.37 -29.87
N ASN A 641 15.24 -0.45 -30.75
CA ASN A 641 14.61 -0.20 -32.04
C ASN A 641 14.67 -1.38 -33.02
N GLU A 642 15.69 -2.23 -32.86
CA GLU A 642 15.84 -3.47 -33.63
C GLU A 642 14.93 -4.59 -33.14
N VAL A 643 14.42 -4.54 -31.90
CA VAL A 643 13.53 -5.58 -31.37
C VAL A 643 12.10 -5.37 -31.88
N CYS A 644 11.57 -6.37 -32.57
CA CYS A 644 10.19 -6.39 -33.07
C CYS A 644 9.22 -7.03 -32.06
N GLY A 645 9.62 -8.12 -31.42
CA GLY A 645 8.76 -8.86 -30.50
C GLY A 645 9.34 -10.18 -30.01
N ALA A 646 8.66 -10.82 -29.06
CA ALA A 646 9.02 -12.10 -28.49
C ALA A 646 7.91 -13.14 -28.63
N VAL A 647 8.29 -14.42 -28.66
CA VAL A 647 7.38 -15.54 -28.82
C VAL A 647 7.70 -16.63 -27.80
N VAL A 648 6.66 -17.17 -27.17
CA VAL A 648 6.72 -18.46 -26.48
C VAL A 648 5.87 -19.49 -27.21
N SER A 649 6.47 -20.62 -27.53
CA SER A 649 5.85 -21.71 -28.27
C SER A 649 5.80 -22.97 -27.42
N VAL A 650 4.60 -23.52 -27.24
CA VAL A 650 4.41 -24.78 -26.50
C VAL A 650 4.39 -25.94 -27.48
N ARG A 651 5.34 -26.86 -27.35
CA ARG A 651 5.41 -28.09 -28.15
C ARG A 651 5.35 -29.31 -27.25
N LYS A 652 5.15 -30.48 -27.85
CA LYS A 652 5.01 -31.74 -27.11
C LYS A 652 6.26 -32.04 -26.27
N ALA A 653 7.45 -31.87 -26.86
CA ALA A 653 8.73 -32.22 -26.23
C ALA A 653 9.47 -31.04 -25.57
N PHE A 654 9.20 -29.80 -25.98
CA PHE A 654 9.94 -28.61 -25.55
C PHE A 654 9.05 -27.37 -25.50
N PHE A 655 9.48 -26.36 -24.74
CA PHE A 655 9.09 -24.97 -24.94
C PHE A 655 10.12 -24.29 -25.83
N ARG A 656 9.71 -23.32 -26.63
CA ARG A 656 10.66 -22.48 -27.38
C ARG A 656 10.40 -21.03 -27.05
N ILE A 657 11.47 -20.32 -26.69
CA ILE A 657 11.49 -18.86 -26.56
C ILE A 657 12.19 -18.32 -27.81
N ALA A 658 11.62 -17.27 -28.40
CA ALA A 658 12.25 -16.55 -29.50
C ALA A 658 12.09 -15.04 -29.36
N LEU A 659 13.07 -14.27 -29.84
CA LEU A 659 13.04 -12.81 -29.90
C LEU A 659 13.39 -12.39 -31.33
N TRP A 660 12.52 -11.63 -31.96
CA TRP A 660 12.58 -11.24 -33.37
C TRP A 660 13.20 -9.85 -33.51
N THR A 661 14.05 -9.70 -34.52
CA THR A 661 14.75 -8.46 -34.85
C THR A 661 14.34 -7.95 -36.22
N ARG A 662 14.47 -6.64 -36.44
CA ARG A 662 14.11 -5.96 -37.68
C ARG A 662 15.10 -6.22 -38.80
N SER A 663 16.39 -6.26 -38.49
CA SER A 663 17.46 -6.65 -39.41
C SER A 663 18.17 -7.94 -38.97
N SER A 664 18.94 -8.53 -39.89
CA SER A 664 19.80 -9.69 -39.63
C SER A 664 21.23 -9.54 -40.18
N ASP A 665 21.64 -8.32 -40.52
CA ASP A 665 22.89 -7.99 -41.20
C ASP A 665 24.03 -7.62 -40.23
N SER A 666 23.71 -7.06 -39.07
CA SER A 666 24.69 -6.66 -38.06
C SER A 666 24.96 -7.76 -37.03
N TYR A 667 26.18 -8.32 -37.07
CA TYR A 667 26.66 -9.29 -36.08
C TYR A 667 26.70 -8.68 -34.67
N GLU A 668 27.26 -7.48 -34.52
CA GLU A 668 27.43 -6.82 -33.22
C GLU A 668 26.09 -6.57 -32.54
N THR A 669 25.13 -6.02 -33.28
CA THR A 669 23.77 -5.75 -32.81
C THR A 669 23.06 -7.03 -32.40
N ALA A 670 23.11 -8.05 -33.24
CA ALA A 670 22.49 -9.33 -32.92
C ALA A 670 23.10 -9.97 -31.67
N ILE A 671 24.43 -10.00 -31.54
CA ILE A 671 25.11 -10.55 -30.37
C ILE A 671 24.77 -9.78 -29.10
N SER A 672 24.71 -8.44 -29.15
CA SER A 672 24.29 -7.61 -28.01
C SER A 672 22.87 -7.96 -27.57
N ILE A 673 21.92 -8.03 -28.51
CA ILE A 673 20.53 -8.41 -28.24
C ILE A 673 20.44 -9.82 -27.64
N GLY A 674 21.15 -10.79 -28.21
CA GLY A 674 21.15 -12.18 -27.75
C GLY A 674 21.71 -12.33 -26.34
N ARG A 675 22.85 -11.70 -26.04
CA ARG A 675 23.45 -11.70 -24.70
C ARG A 675 22.55 -11.06 -23.66
N THR A 676 21.87 -9.99 -24.04
CA THR A 676 20.90 -9.31 -23.17
C THR A 676 19.66 -10.17 -22.93
N LEU A 677 19.11 -10.81 -23.96
CA LEU A 677 18.03 -11.78 -23.79
C LEU A 677 18.42 -12.92 -22.83
N LYS A 678 19.60 -13.51 -23.04
CA LYS A 678 20.11 -14.60 -22.20
C LYS A 678 20.21 -14.21 -20.73
N ARG A 679 20.78 -13.03 -20.45
CA ARG A 679 20.93 -12.47 -19.10
C ARG A 679 19.60 -12.10 -18.47
N SER A 680 18.74 -11.38 -19.20
CA SER A 680 17.48 -10.85 -18.68
C SER A 680 16.46 -11.94 -18.39
N ALA A 681 16.37 -12.96 -19.26
CA ALA A 681 15.42 -14.07 -19.11
C ALA A 681 15.98 -15.25 -18.30
N ASN A 682 17.21 -15.15 -17.77
CA ASN A 682 17.91 -16.21 -17.04
C ASN A 682 17.88 -17.56 -17.78
N ILE A 683 18.25 -17.52 -19.06
CA ILE A 683 18.21 -18.70 -19.94
C ILE A 683 19.54 -19.45 -19.84
N ASP A 684 19.47 -20.67 -19.30
CA ASP A 684 20.57 -21.62 -19.32
C ASP A 684 20.57 -22.41 -20.65
N GLY A 685 21.62 -22.19 -21.45
CA GLY A 685 21.81 -22.86 -22.74
C GLY A 685 22.24 -21.91 -23.85
N THR A 686 22.50 -22.47 -25.03
CA THR A 686 22.93 -21.72 -26.20
C THR A 686 21.72 -21.15 -26.94
N LEU A 687 21.67 -19.83 -27.08
CA LEU A 687 20.74 -19.17 -27.99
C LEU A 687 21.32 -19.20 -29.39
N GLU A 688 20.47 -19.39 -30.41
CA GLU A 688 20.86 -19.39 -31.82
C GLU A 688 20.13 -18.28 -32.57
N PHE A 689 20.87 -17.49 -33.34
CA PHE A 689 20.33 -16.47 -34.23
C PHE A 689 20.18 -17.03 -35.65
N GLN A 690 19.03 -16.81 -36.25
CA GLN A 690 18.74 -17.21 -37.62
C GLN A 690 18.01 -16.08 -38.35
N SER A 691 18.48 -15.70 -39.54
CA SER A 691 17.76 -14.78 -40.43
C SER A 691 16.44 -15.43 -40.89
N HIS A 692 15.40 -14.62 -41.04
CA HIS A 692 14.11 -15.09 -41.56
C HIS A 692 14.24 -15.64 -42.99
N HIS A 693 15.09 -15.05 -43.83
CA HIS A 693 15.39 -15.56 -45.16
C HIS A 693 16.13 -16.91 -45.14
N ASP A 694 17.11 -17.06 -44.25
CA ASP A 694 17.93 -18.28 -44.16
C ASP A 694 17.23 -19.41 -43.41
N SER A 695 16.24 -19.13 -42.56
CA SER A 695 15.46 -20.15 -41.86
C SER A 695 14.61 -21.03 -42.79
N SER A 696 14.52 -20.68 -44.07
CA SER A 696 13.94 -21.50 -45.16
C SER A 696 14.96 -22.41 -45.88
N LYS A 697 16.27 -22.22 -45.64
CA LYS A 697 17.37 -22.94 -46.30
C LYS A 697 18.22 -23.65 -45.25
N THR A 698 18.28 -24.98 -45.30
CA THR A 698 19.21 -25.78 -44.49
C THR A 698 20.65 -25.34 -44.76
N GLY A 699 21.31 -24.69 -43.79
CA GLY A 699 22.75 -24.39 -43.81
C GLY A 699 23.20 -22.94 -43.59
N GLY A 700 22.33 -22.00 -43.18
CA GLY A 700 22.74 -20.61 -42.90
C GLY A 700 23.69 -20.48 -41.70
N LYS A 701 24.60 -19.48 -41.72
CA LYS A 701 25.50 -19.15 -40.60
C LYS A 701 24.67 -18.74 -39.37
N ALA A 702 24.59 -19.62 -38.37
CA ALA A 702 23.94 -19.31 -37.10
C ALA A 702 24.94 -18.63 -36.16
N TRP A 703 24.58 -17.47 -35.62
CA TRP A 703 25.32 -16.86 -34.51
C TRP A 703 24.82 -17.44 -33.19
N THR A 704 25.69 -17.56 -32.20
CA THR A 704 25.36 -18.17 -30.90
C THR A 704 25.84 -17.33 -29.74
N VAL A 705 25.10 -17.37 -28.62
CA VAL A 705 25.42 -16.67 -27.36
C VAL A 705 25.10 -17.48 -26.12
#